data_AF-A0A1V5V096-F1
#
_entry.id   AF-A0A1V5V096-F1
#
_cell.length_a   1.000
_cell.length_b   1.000
_cell.length_c   1.000
_cell.angle_alpha   90.00
_cell.angle_beta   90.00
_cell.angle_gamma   90.00
#
_symmetry.space_group_name_H-M   'P 1'
#
loop_
_entity.id
_entity.type
_entity.pdbx_description
1 polymer ?
#
loop_
_entity_poly.entity_id
_entity_poly.type
_entity_poly.pdbx_seq_one_letter_code
_entity_poly.pdbx_strand_id
1 'polypeptide(L)'
;MLKIFIPKEEGIFRIAADEFVSFWHRVTGKKLSVTLKDDGKSDLVVLGSDAVNAFTHAKIIEKVIPQFSIATDTDGYELVSAADGNGRNLLFIAGGRPRSLLYGVYRFFELRADCRYFWDGDIVPARKSIDISGLKVCEKPRFEYRGLRYFAHRSLNRFQAEHWDFPEWKKEIDWILKKRMNLFMLRIGLDDLFQKAFPGIVGYPGWEVPESKDRSYDDRNLFWSLKYRGELRKKILAYARERDLLHPEDVGTMTHWYSRTPHEYLEKVKPDFMPQATSGYGEKTGLVWDIRQDKNLDAYFHLTETHIREYGSPAMFHTIGLAERRCYEDRASNHQMKLYTYRRIIQKLRGKHPHAPLLIGSWDFCMYWTPEEVRELVVELNPRNTILFDYTSDTDDELRTFQNWDLVNKFPWIYGIFHAFEPNTDVRGNYNAIERRLPIAAEDPMCKGMVLWPECSHTDTLLLEYLAANAWNPCECNLKIKSFLEKFCANRYAGKDRGMSGLWRKMLPLIKARHWNGPGRRPEMSTVFQFSEIFFRPLQEFLYPYNGDEWWKNTEKRAAFFHDVLREPVKDAPEIFRNLAAVDRKNAHEFVLRDLIDLARTAAARVLHFGCCKLILGLEAWRDGKDNAVEILDLLKRNRTMLSLLGELLAAHDDYSLYASLRDLQSKQKCNPKFEYTLKGNAENGYCRAYITELVTDVYLPEMDAVAGEIRKYLKAGKRVRMNYTEEKLAAMQKPVADAFYRKPLAEMAPDRKRAFANLSATLEKMAVESEKIISQQ
;
A
#
# COMPACT_ATOMS: atom_id res chain seq x y z
N MET A 1 45.17 -5.37 6.89
CA MET A 1 43.89 -5.53 7.62
C MET A 1 42.95 -4.46 7.06
N LEU A 2 41.70 -4.78 6.72
CA LEU A 2 40.76 -3.83 6.12
C LEU A 2 40.13 -2.92 7.19
N LYS A 3 40.00 -1.62 6.92
CA LYS A 3 39.31 -0.64 7.77
C LYS A 3 38.30 0.18 6.97
N ILE A 4 37.33 0.79 7.65
CA ILE A 4 36.39 1.73 7.05
C ILE A 4 36.84 3.15 7.40
N PHE A 5 37.18 3.93 6.38
CA PHE A 5 37.59 5.31 6.51
C PHE A 5 36.41 6.25 6.25
N ILE A 6 36.08 7.08 7.24
CA ILE A 6 35.00 8.08 7.13
C ILE A 6 35.54 9.49 7.41
N PRO A 7 34.93 10.54 6.83
CA PRO A 7 35.40 11.90 7.02
C PRO A 7 35.04 12.48 8.40
N LYS A 8 34.01 11.95 9.07
CA LYS A 8 33.56 12.36 10.41
C LYS A 8 32.74 11.27 11.11
N GLU A 9 32.75 11.27 12.45
CA GLU A 9 32.10 10.25 13.30
C GLU A 9 30.59 10.45 13.55
N GLU A 10 29.93 11.35 12.81
CA GLU A 10 28.52 11.71 13.04
C GLU A 10 27.67 11.70 11.76
N GLY A 11 26.35 11.66 11.97
CA GLY A 11 25.36 11.71 10.90
C GLY A 11 25.47 10.53 9.94
N ILE A 12 25.23 10.79 8.65
CA ILE A 12 25.11 9.75 7.64
C ILE A 12 26.38 8.89 7.46
N PHE A 13 27.57 9.45 7.66
CA PHE A 13 28.81 8.70 7.49
C PHE A 13 28.99 7.63 8.55
N ARG A 14 28.64 7.96 9.81
CA ARG A 14 28.63 6.99 10.91
C ARG A 14 27.58 5.92 10.68
N ILE A 15 26.36 6.32 10.30
CA ILE A 15 25.27 5.39 9.97
C ILE A 15 25.68 4.43 8.84
N ALA A 16 26.24 4.94 7.75
CA ALA A 16 26.68 4.13 6.61
C ALA A 16 27.86 3.22 6.97
N ALA A 17 28.79 3.67 7.80
CA ALA A 17 29.87 2.83 8.31
C ALA A 17 29.33 1.70 9.20
N ASP A 18 28.41 2.01 10.12
CA ASP A 18 27.79 1.00 11.00
C ASP A 18 26.99 -0.04 10.21
N GLU A 19 26.24 0.40 9.18
CA GLU A 19 25.57 -0.50 8.24
C GLU A 19 26.58 -1.38 7.50
N PHE A 20 27.67 -0.80 6.99
CA PHE A 20 28.72 -1.57 6.32
C PHE A 20 29.38 -2.59 7.25
N VAL A 21 29.71 -2.22 8.50
CA VAL A 21 30.25 -3.14 9.52
C VAL A 21 29.25 -4.26 9.81
N SER A 22 27.97 -3.92 9.96
CA SER A 22 26.89 -4.87 10.25
C SER A 22 26.76 -5.92 9.15
N PHE A 23 26.67 -5.49 7.89
CA PHE A 23 26.60 -6.41 6.75
C PHE A 23 27.89 -7.21 6.56
N TRP A 24 29.06 -6.58 6.69
CA TRP A 24 30.33 -7.29 6.62
C TRP A 24 30.43 -8.40 7.67
N HIS A 25 29.99 -8.12 8.90
CA HIS A 25 29.96 -9.10 9.98
C HIS A 25 28.95 -10.22 9.71
N ARG A 26 27.73 -9.91 9.28
CA ARG A 26 26.72 -10.92 8.94
C ARG A 26 27.17 -11.84 7.79
N VAL A 27 27.92 -11.31 6.82
CA VAL A 27 28.45 -12.10 5.70
C VAL A 27 29.69 -12.90 6.11
N THR A 28 30.64 -12.30 6.82
CA THR A 28 31.99 -12.89 7.00
C THR A 28 32.31 -13.39 8.42
N GLY A 29 31.48 -13.05 9.40
CA GLY A 29 31.76 -13.24 10.82
C GLY A 29 32.80 -12.26 11.40
N LYS A 30 33.45 -11.41 10.58
CA LYS A 30 34.50 -10.49 11.03
C LYS A 30 33.94 -9.09 11.27
N LYS A 31 34.45 -8.38 12.27
CA LYS A 31 34.09 -6.97 12.53
C LYS A 31 35.21 -6.06 12.04
N LEU A 32 34.89 -5.14 11.13
CA LEU A 32 35.82 -4.11 10.69
C LEU A 32 35.86 -2.95 11.69
N SER A 33 37.00 -2.26 11.79
CA SER A 33 37.11 -1.01 12.55
C SER A 33 36.84 0.20 11.66
N VAL A 34 36.24 1.23 12.27
CA VAL A 34 36.00 2.53 11.65
C VAL A 34 37.11 3.49 12.10
N THR A 35 37.61 4.34 11.19
CA THR A 35 38.68 5.29 11.45
C THR A 35 38.45 6.62 10.73
N LEU A 36 38.95 7.70 11.33
CA LEU A 36 39.04 9.03 10.71
C LEU A 36 40.41 9.33 10.10
N LYS A 37 41.39 8.46 10.34
CA LYS A 37 42.78 8.65 9.91
C LYS A 37 43.27 7.44 9.13
N ASP A 38 43.95 7.71 8.02
CA ASP A 38 44.70 6.69 7.28
C ASP A 38 46.01 6.40 8.02
N ASP A 39 46.33 5.12 8.20
CA ASP A 39 47.60 4.67 8.80
C ASP A 39 48.68 4.36 7.75
N GLY A 40 48.36 4.54 6.46
CA GLY A 40 49.25 4.33 5.32
C GLY A 40 49.54 2.85 5.02
N LYS A 41 48.92 1.91 5.75
CA LYS A 41 49.24 0.47 5.69
C LYS A 41 48.03 -0.42 5.46
N SER A 42 46.87 -0.03 5.99
CA SER A 42 45.63 -0.80 5.90
C SER A 42 44.96 -0.60 4.55
N ASP A 43 44.34 -1.67 4.02
CA ASP A 43 43.33 -1.56 2.97
C ASP A 43 42.14 -0.75 3.51
N LEU A 44 41.46 0.01 2.66
CA LEU A 44 40.38 0.91 3.10
C LEU A 44 39.10 0.76 2.28
N VAL A 45 37.97 0.79 2.96
CA VAL A 45 36.69 1.22 2.39
C VAL A 45 36.49 2.69 2.76
N VAL A 46 36.58 3.58 1.79
CA VAL A 46 36.49 5.03 1.94
C VAL A 46 35.06 5.47 1.63
N LEU A 47 34.38 6.07 2.61
CA LEU A 47 33.02 6.58 2.44
C LEU A 47 33.04 8.09 2.15
N GLY A 48 32.31 8.50 1.12
CA GLY A 48 32.14 9.90 0.72
C GLY A 48 32.92 10.30 -0.54
N SER A 49 32.30 11.19 -1.32
CA SER A 49 32.91 11.84 -2.48
C SER A 49 34.01 12.84 -2.07
N ASP A 50 34.73 13.36 -3.05
CA ASP A 50 35.72 14.43 -2.89
C ASP A 50 35.13 15.74 -2.32
N ALA A 51 33.84 15.98 -2.49
CA ALA A 51 33.14 17.12 -1.89
C ALA A 51 33.02 17.04 -0.36
N VAL A 52 33.11 15.84 0.23
CA VAL A 52 32.89 15.60 1.67
C VAL A 52 34.04 14.86 2.35
N ASN A 53 35.00 14.36 1.58
CA ASN A 53 36.12 13.57 2.05
C ASN A 53 37.43 13.98 1.36
N ALA A 54 38.30 14.64 2.11
CA ALA A 54 39.58 15.14 1.61
C ALA A 54 40.54 14.02 1.17
N PHE A 55 40.45 12.83 1.79
CA PHE A 55 41.23 11.66 1.35
C PHE A 55 40.80 11.23 -0.05
N THR A 56 39.49 11.20 -0.33
CA THR A 56 38.98 10.92 -1.67
C THR A 56 39.49 11.93 -2.69
N HIS A 57 39.47 13.23 -2.37
CA HIS A 57 40.01 14.26 -3.26
C HIS A 57 41.51 14.08 -3.55
N ALA A 58 42.32 13.81 -2.52
CA ALA A 58 43.75 13.56 -2.70
C ALA A 58 44.02 12.39 -3.67
N LYS A 59 43.24 11.32 -3.58
CA LYS A 59 43.39 10.15 -4.46
C LYS A 59 42.95 10.41 -5.91
N ILE A 60 42.08 11.39 -6.15
CA ILE A 60 41.78 11.89 -7.50
C ILE A 60 42.97 12.70 -8.05
N ILE A 61 43.54 13.61 -7.25
CA ILE A 61 44.70 14.42 -7.65
C ILE A 61 45.93 13.55 -7.95
N GLU A 62 46.15 12.52 -7.14
CA GLU A 62 47.19 11.50 -7.36
C GLU A 62 46.91 10.58 -8.56
N LYS A 63 45.73 10.70 -9.19
CA LYS A 63 45.25 9.85 -10.32
C LYS A 63 45.14 8.37 -9.96
N VAL A 64 44.96 8.04 -8.68
CA VAL A 64 44.68 6.68 -8.19
C VAL A 64 43.26 6.26 -8.57
N ILE A 65 42.32 7.20 -8.50
CA ILE A 65 40.95 7.06 -8.99
C ILE A 65 40.59 8.21 -9.93
N PRO A 66 39.66 8.02 -10.88
CA PRO A 66 39.14 9.11 -11.69
C PRO A 66 38.20 10.04 -10.88
N GLN A 67 37.87 11.20 -11.44
CA GLN A 67 36.75 12.01 -10.96
C GLN A 67 35.45 11.21 -11.02
N PHE A 68 34.63 11.29 -9.97
CA PHE A 68 33.31 10.66 -9.99
C PHE A 68 32.38 11.33 -10.99
N SER A 69 31.49 10.52 -11.58
CA SER A 69 30.49 10.96 -12.56
C SER A 69 29.12 11.24 -11.92
N ILE A 70 29.05 11.41 -10.60
CA ILE A 70 27.83 11.74 -9.85
C ILE A 70 27.64 13.24 -9.71
N ALA A 71 26.39 13.68 -9.58
CA ALA A 71 26.06 15.10 -9.37
C ALA A 71 25.68 15.35 -7.90
N THR A 72 26.07 16.50 -7.38
CA THR A 72 25.67 16.98 -6.04
C THR A 72 24.15 17.05 -5.91
N ASP A 73 23.65 16.72 -4.71
CA ASP A 73 22.22 16.71 -4.35
C ASP A 73 21.36 15.68 -5.09
N THR A 74 21.97 14.81 -5.89
CA THR A 74 21.29 13.70 -6.57
C THR A 74 21.45 12.37 -5.83
N ASP A 75 20.55 11.44 -6.12
CA ASP A 75 20.59 10.07 -5.58
C ASP A 75 21.54 9.13 -6.34
N GLY A 76 22.38 9.66 -7.22
CA GLY A 76 23.42 8.89 -7.91
C GLY A 76 24.56 8.50 -6.97
N TYR A 77 25.14 7.32 -7.17
CA TYR A 77 26.28 6.84 -6.40
C TYR A 77 27.29 6.12 -7.29
N GLU A 78 28.54 6.04 -6.83
CA GLU A 78 29.64 5.41 -7.53
C GLU A 78 30.50 4.55 -6.59
N LEU A 79 30.87 3.36 -7.05
CA LEU A 79 31.77 2.40 -6.40
C LEU A 79 33.02 2.26 -7.26
N VAL A 80 34.17 2.65 -6.72
CA VAL A 80 35.45 2.59 -7.44
C VAL A 80 36.49 1.89 -6.58
N SER A 81 37.09 0.83 -7.11
CA SER A 81 38.25 0.19 -6.50
C SER A 81 39.53 0.65 -7.18
N ALA A 82 40.60 0.81 -6.40
CA ALA A 82 41.94 1.07 -6.92
C ALA A 82 43.01 0.47 -6.00
N ALA A 83 44.19 0.21 -6.57
CA ALA A 83 45.40 -0.01 -5.79
C ALA A 83 46.16 1.32 -5.69
N ASP A 84 46.58 1.72 -4.49
CA ASP A 84 47.43 2.90 -4.36
C ASP A 84 48.91 2.59 -4.63
N GLY A 85 49.75 3.63 -4.64
CA GLY A 85 51.20 3.49 -4.89
C GLY A 85 51.95 2.61 -3.88
N ASN A 86 51.32 2.26 -2.74
CA ASN A 86 51.85 1.36 -1.72
C ASN A 86 51.31 -0.07 -1.86
N GLY A 87 50.55 -0.37 -2.91
CA GLY A 87 49.96 -1.68 -3.17
C GLY A 87 48.74 -2.01 -2.31
N ARG A 88 48.11 -1.03 -1.64
CA ARG A 88 46.92 -1.24 -0.82
C ARG A 88 45.67 -1.25 -1.66
N ASN A 89 44.71 -2.11 -1.34
CA ASN A 89 43.41 -2.12 -2.00
C ASN A 89 42.48 -1.10 -1.35
N LEU A 90 41.99 -0.16 -2.15
CA LEU A 90 41.05 0.87 -1.74
C LEU A 90 39.72 0.68 -2.46
N LEU A 91 38.61 0.83 -1.74
CA LEU A 91 37.25 0.89 -2.28
C LEU A 91 36.63 2.22 -1.87
N PHE A 92 36.28 3.05 -2.84
CA PHE A 92 35.55 4.29 -2.64
C PHE A 92 34.06 4.07 -2.87
N ILE A 93 33.24 4.50 -1.92
CA ILE A 93 31.78 4.56 -2.04
C ILE A 93 31.38 6.03 -1.95
N ALA A 94 31.04 6.61 -3.09
CA ALA A 94 30.66 8.02 -3.21
C ALA A 94 29.17 8.13 -3.53
N GLY A 95 28.49 9.06 -2.87
CA GLY A 95 27.08 9.38 -3.14
C GLY A 95 26.93 10.87 -3.43
N GLY A 96 26.00 11.24 -4.32
CA GLY A 96 25.71 12.64 -4.65
C GLY A 96 25.07 13.40 -3.48
N ARG A 97 24.49 12.66 -2.53
CA ARG A 97 23.90 13.16 -1.28
C ARG A 97 23.91 12.10 -0.16
N PRO A 98 23.57 12.44 1.09
CA PRO A 98 23.60 11.51 2.22
C PRO A 98 22.96 10.14 1.97
N ARG A 99 21.67 10.04 1.61
CA ARG A 99 21.01 8.73 1.45
C ARG A 99 21.65 7.85 0.37
N SER A 100 22.20 8.46 -0.69
CA SER A 100 22.83 7.75 -1.81
C SER A 100 24.12 7.04 -1.42
N LEU A 101 24.78 7.48 -0.34
CA LEU A 101 25.89 6.75 0.26
C LEU A 101 25.42 5.38 0.77
N LEU A 102 24.27 5.32 1.45
CA LEU A 102 23.65 4.05 1.89
C LEU A 102 23.26 3.18 0.70
N TYR A 103 22.74 3.77 -0.37
CA TYR A 103 22.43 3.03 -1.61
C TYR A 103 23.70 2.35 -2.16
N GLY A 104 24.83 3.05 -2.19
CA GLY A 104 26.12 2.50 -2.58
C GLY A 104 26.59 1.36 -1.66
N VAL A 105 26.42 1.50 -0.34
CA VAL A 105 26.72 0.44 0.64
C VAL A 105 25.89 -0.82 0.35
N TYR A 106 24.57 -0.68 0.23
CA TYR A 106 23.70 -1.82 -0.08
C TYR A 106 24.04 -2.44 -1.43
N ARG A 107 24.29 -1.62 -2.44
CA ARG A 107 24.69 -2.09 -3.77
C ARG A 107 25.99 -2.89 -3.75
N PHE A 108 26.97 -2.46 -2.96
CA PHE A 108 28.22 -3.22 -2.79
C PHE A 108 27.94 -4.64 -2.28
N PHE A 109 27.09 -4.80 -1.28
CA PHE A 109 26.74 -6.13 -0.75
C PHE A 109 25.87 -6.95 -1.72
N GLU A 110 24.99 -6.33 -2.50
CA GLU A 110 24.29 -7.04 -3.59
C GLU A 110 25.29 -7.63 -4.60
N LEU A 111 26.30 -6.84 -5.01
CA LEU A 111 27.28 -7.22 -6.02
C LEU A 111 28.31 -8.23 -5.52
N ARG A 112 28.76 -8.09 -4.27
CA ARG A 112 29.95 -8.79 -3.74
C ARG A 112 29.65 -9.85 -2.71
N ALA A 113 28.46 -9.81 -2.11
CA ALA A 113 27.98 -10.81 -1.17
C ALA A 113 26.72 -11.56 -1.65
N ASP A 114 26.12 -11.13 -2.77
CA ASP A 114 24.83 -11.64 -3.27
C ASP A 114 23.70 -11.42 -2.25
N CYS A 115 23.77 -10.31 -1.50
CA CYS A 115 22.68 -9.91 -0.62
C CYS A 115 21.43 -9.57 -1.42
N ARG A 116 20.26 -9.89 -0.88
CA ARG A 116 18.95 -9.47 -1.41
C ARG A 116 18.10 -8.95 -0.26
N TYR A 117 17.33 -7.91 -0.52
CA TYR A 117 16.56 -7.22 0.51
C TYR A 117 15.07 -7.38 0.20
N PHE A 118 14.25 -7.76 1.16
CA PHE A 118 12.79 -7.78 1.03
C PHE A 118 12.16 -7.20 2.30
N TRP A 119 10.93 -6.73 2.21
CA TRP A 119 10.24 -6.14 3.37
C TRP A 119 10.09 -7.18 4.50
N ASP A 120 9.89 -8.45 4.12
CA ASP A 120 9.73 -9.58 5.03
C ASP A 120 11.06 -10.25 5.42
N GLY A 121 12.20 -9.76 4.94
CA GLY A 121 13.52 -10.21 5.39
C GLY A 121 14.64 -9.98 4.38
N ASP A 122 15.88 -9.92 4.87
CA ASP A 122 17.07 -9.89 4.02
C ASP A 122 17.63 -11.30 3.81
N ILE A 123 18.09 -11.61 2.59
CA ILE A 123 18.98 -12.73 2.30
C ILE A 123 20.42 -12.21 2.40
N VAL A 124 21.17 -12.72 3.37
CA VAL A 124 22.58 -12.37 3.58
C VAL A 124 23.43 -13.65 3.56
N PRO A 125 23.97 -14.05 2.41
CA PRO A 125 24.76 -15.27 2.28
C PRO A 125 26.07 -15.20 3.07
N ALA A 126 26.41 -16.25 3.80
CA ALA A 126 27.71 -16.36 4.47
C ALA A 126 28.84 -16.58 3.45
N ARG A 127 29.97 -15.89 3.62
CA ARG A 127 31.17 -16.00 2.77
C ARG A 127 32.44 -15.90 3.62
N LYS A 128 33.52 -16.57 3.22
CA LYS A 128 34.81 -16.50 3.95
C LYS A 128 35.48 -15.12 3.86
N SER A 129 35.24 -14.42 2.76
CA SER A 129 35.76 -13.08 2.47
C SER A 129 34.86 -12.38 1.46
N ILE A 130 35.00 -11.05 1.37
CA ILE A 130 34.38 -10.23 0.34
C ILE A 130 35.53 -9.49 -0.35
N ASP A 131 35.58 -9.58 -1.68
CA ASP A 131 36.58 -8.86 -2.47
C ASP A 131 36.16 -7.41 -2.67
N ILE A 132 37.07 -6.47 -2.43
CA ILE A 132 36.87 -5.03 -2.59
C ILE A 132 37.57 -4.45 -3.84
N SER A 133 38.19 -5.28 -4.69
CA SER A 133 39.00 -4.86 -5.84
C SER A 133 38.24 -4.84 -7.18
N GLY A 134 38.71 -4.10 -8.18
CA GLY A 134 38.13 -4.12 -9.53
C GLY A 134 36.67 -3.68 -9.68
N LEU A 135 36.09 -2.93 -8.73
CA LEU A 135 34.79 -2.28 -8.93
C LEU A 135 34.92 -0.98 -9.72
N LYS A 136 34.02 -0.81 -10.69
CA LYS A 136 33.78 0.45 -11.40
C LYS A 136 32.30 0.52 -11.75
N VAL A 137 31.49 0.99 -10.81
CA VAL A 137 30.03 1.02 -10.92
C VAL A 137 29.54 2.43 -10.66
N CYS A 138 28.82 3.02 -11.62
CA CYS A 138 28.12 4.29 -11.46
C CYS A 138 26.63 4.05 -11.74
N GLU A 139 25.76 4.30 -10.76
CA GLU A 139 24.32 4.13 -10.93
C GLU A 139 23.57 5.41 -10.54
N LYS A 140 22.54 5.75 -11.31
CA LYS A 140 21.69 6.92 -11.11
C LYS A 140 20.22 6.52 -11.30
N PRO A 141 19.28 7.05 -10.51
CA PRO A 141 17.87 6.76 -10.71
C PRO A 141 17.33 7.49 -11.94
N ARG A 142 16.34 6.89 -12.60
CA ARG A 142 15.54 7.56 -13.65
C ARG A 142 14.58 8.60 -13.06
N PHE A 143 13.96 8.28 -11.93
CA PHE A 143 12.97 9.13 -11.28
C PHE A 143 13.56 9.79 -10.02
N GLU A 144 13.32 11.08 -9.84
CA GLU A 144 13.77 11.87 -8.69
C GLU A 144 13.01 11.47 -7.41
N TYR A 145 11.70 11.27 -7.48
CA TYR A 145 10.86 10.87 -6.34
C TYR A 145 10.42 9.41 -6.45
N ARG A 146 10.77 8.59 -5.46
CA ARG A 146 10.50 7.15 -5.46
C ARG A 146 10.00 6.78 -4.08
N GLY A 147 8.75 6.34 -3.96
CA GLY A 147 8.18 6.27 -2.63
C GLY A 147 6.87 5.52 -2.45
N LEU A 148 6.42 5.58 -1.20
CA LEU A 148 5.25 4.90 -0.68
C LEU A 148 4.39 5.86 0.12
N ARG A 149 3.09 5.63 0.15
CA ARG A 149 2.18 6.31 1.08
C ARG A 149 1.46 5.27 1.93
N TYR A 150 1.29 5.59 3.21
CA TYR A 150 0.63 4.74 4.20
C TYR A 150 -0.68 5.36 4.66
N PHE A 151 -1.69 4.52 4.89
CA PHE A 151 -3.06 4.93 5.22
C PHE A 151 -3.49 4.57 6.65
N ALA A 152 -4.49 5.29 7.15
CA ALA A 152 -5.01 5.21 8.52
C ALA A 152 -6.14 4.18 8.69
N HIS A 153 -5.97 2.98 8.12
CA HIS A 153 -6.86 1.85 8.34
C HIS A 153 -6.35 0.98 9.50
N ARG A 154 -7.27 0.22 10.10
CA ARG A 154 -7.05 -0.55 11.33
C ARG A 154 -7.65 -1.94 11.18
N SER A 155 -6.80 -2.95 11.17
CA SER A 155 -7.21 -4.34 10.93
C SER A 155 -5.98 -5.23 11.23
N LEU A 156 -5.68 -6.19 10.35
CA LEU A 156 -4.52 -7.06 10.37
C LEU A 156 -3.19 -6.28 10.40
N ASN A 157 -2.32 -6.57 11.38
CA ASN A 157 -1.09 -5.79 11.63
C ASN A 157 -0.19 -5.64 10.39
N ARG A 158 0.02 -6.72 9.61
CA ARG A 158 0.85 -6.70 8.39
C ARG A 158 0.40 -5.62 7.40
N PHE A 159 -0.91 -5.46 7.22
CA PHE A 159 -1.46 -4.62 6.16
C PHE A 159 -1.76 -3.19 6.62
N GLN A 160 -1.57 -2.88 7.90
CA GLN A 160 -2.09 -1.66 8.52
C GLN A 160 -1.02 -0.92 9.30
N ALA A 161 -0.29 -0.04 8.61
CA ALA A 161 0.83 0.71 9.17
C ALA A 161 0.45 1.67 10.31
N GLU A 162 -0.83 2.01 10.48
CA GLU A 162 -1.30 2.77 11.66
C GLU A 162 -1.03 1.99 12.96
N HIS A 163 -0.96 0.65 12.91
CA HIS A 163 -0.75 -0.22 14.07
C HIS A 163 0.73 -0.53 14.38
N TRP A 164 1.66 -0.04 13.55
CA TRP A 164 3.08 -0.35 13.72
C TRP A 164 3.74 0.45 14.83
N ASP A 165 4.62 -0.20 15.58
CA ASP A 165 5.47 0.44 16.57
C ASP A 165 6.77 0.99 15.95
N PHE A 166 7.64 1.57 16.78
CA PHE A 166 8.88 2.16 16.28
C PHE A 166 9.85 1.13 15.67
N PRO A 167 10.10 -0.06 16.25
CA PRO A 167 10.85 -1.14 15.60
C PRO A 167 10.35 -1.51 14.20
N GLU A 168 9.04 -1.63 14.00
CA GLU A 168 8.45 -1.92 12.68
C GLU A 168 8.67 -0.78 11.69
N TRP A 169 8.45 0.47 12.12
CA TRP A 169 8.74 1.65 11.28
C TRP A 169 10.22 1.79 10.94
N LYS A 170 11.11 1.44 11.86
CA LYS A 170 12.54 1.39 11.61
C LYS A 170 12.86 0.36 10.52
N LYS A 171 12.30 -0.85 10.63
CA LYS A 171 12.43 -1.89 9.62
C LYS A 171 11.94 -1.41 8.25
N GLU A 172 10.83 -0.69 8.22
CA GLU A 172 10.26 -0.16 6.98
C GLU A 172 11.16 0.91 6.36
N ILE A 173 11.63 1.88 7.15
CA ILE A 173 12.56 2.93 6.68
C ILE A 173 13.87 2.32 6.16
N ASP A 174 14.41 1.32 6.85
CA ASP A 174 15.61 0.61 6.41
C ASP A 174 15.36 -0.15 5.10
N TRP A 175 14.18 -0.76 4.93
CA TRP A 175 13.79 -1.42 3.68
C TRP A 175 13.61 -0.42 2.53
N ILE A 176 12.95 0.73 2.74
CA ILE A 176 12.83 1.83 1.77
C ILE A 176 14.21 2.22 1.24
N LEU A 177 15.20 2.36 2.13
CA LEU A 177 16.58 2.72 1.75
C LEU A 177 17.27 1.60 0.97
N LYS A 178 17.13 0.35 1.39
CA LYS A 178 17.65 -0.82 0.64
C LYS A 178 17.03 -0.95 -0.75
N LYS A 179 15.77 -0.51 -0.90
CA LYS A 179 15.07 -0.41 -2.18
C LYS A 179 15.35 0.86 -2.97
N ARG A 180 16.23 1.72 -2.45
CA ARG A 180 16.64 2.98 -3.08
C ARG A 180 15.48 3.94 -3.32
N MET A 181 14.43 3.82 -2.51
CA MET A 181 13.34 4.79 -2.41
C MET A 181 13.76 5.93 -1.49
N ASN A 182 13.20 7.12 -1.70
CA ASN A 182 13.60 8.34 -0.99
C ASN A 182 12.42 9.12 -0.39
N LEU A 183 11.18 8.74 -0.70
CA LEU A 183 9.97 9.41 -0.24
C LEU A 183 9.06 8.43 0.48
N PHE A 184 8.51 8.86 1.60
CA PHE A 184 7.43 8.14 2.29
C PHE A 184 6.43 9.14 2.87
N MET A 185 5.14 8.84 2.76
CA MET A 185 4.09 9.76 3.20
C MET A 185 3.22 9.12 4.28
N LEU A 186 3.20 9.71 5.47
CA LEU A 186 2.44 9.24 6.62
C LEU A 186 1.04 9.87 6.66
N ARG A 187 0.07 9.24 6.00
CA ARG A 187 -1.36 9.55 6.15
C ARG A 187 -2.04 8.60 7.14
N ILE A 188 -1.33 8.31 8.23
CA ILE A 188 -1.73 7.41 9.33
C ILE A 188 -2.35 8.19 10.51
N GLY A 189 -3.45 8.92 10.27
CA GLY A 189 -4.14 9.75 11.27
C GLY A 189 -3.34 10.99 11.72
N LEU A 190 -4.00 11.95 12.38
CA LEU A 190 -3.36 13.19 12.85
C LEU A 190 -2.81 13.11 14.29
N ASP A 191 -2.71 11.90 14.86
CA ASP A 191 -2.24 11.62 16.23
C ASP A 191 -2.67 12.73 17.21
N ASP A 192 -1.76 13.55 17.75
CA ASP A 192 -2.03 14.64 18.70
C ASP A 192 -1.88 16.06 18.11
N LEU A 193 -2.00 16.20 16.79
CA LEU A 193 -1.76 17.48 16.09
C LEU A 193 -2.70 18.59 16.56
N PHE A 194 -4.00 18.31 16.71
CA PHE A 194 -4.97 19.30 17.18
C PHE A 194 -4.67 19.77 18.61
N GLN A 195 -4.27 18.84 19.49
CA GLN A 195 -3.92 19.17 20.87
C GLN A 195 -2.68 20.08 20.93
N LYS A 196 -1.70 19.88 20.06
CA LYS A 196 -0.50 20.72 20.00
C LYS A 196 -0.74 22.06 19.29
N ALA A 197 -1.61 22.08 18.28
CA ALA A 197 -1.94 23.32 17.57
C ALA A 197 -2.85 24.22 18.42
N PHE A 198 -3.81 23.65 19.14
CA PHE A 198 -4.81 24.39 19.90
C PHE A 198 -4.91 23.91 21.37
N PRO A 199 -3.82 23.94 22.16
CA PRO A 199 -3.77 23.33 23.50
C PRO A 199 -4.72 23.96 24.53
N GLY A 200 -5.14 25.22 24.33
CA GLY A 200 -6.13 25.89 25.17
C GLY A 200 -7.58 25.65 24.75
N ILE A 201 -7.81 24.88 23.69
CA ILE A 201 -9.13 24.60 23.11
C ILE A 201 -9.38 23.10 23.08
N VAL A 202 -8.40 22.31 22.63
CA VAL A 202 -8.51 20.88 22.40
C VAL A 202 -7.63 20.13 23.40
N GLY A 203 -8.28 19.42 24.32
CA GLY A 203 -7.64 18.53 25.29
C GLY A 203 -7.22 17.19 24.70
N TYR A 204 -6.36 16.48 25.43
CA TYR A 204 -6.04 15.10 25.13
C TYR A 204 -7.20 14.20 25.59
N PRO A 205 -7.82 13.41 24.70
CA PRO A 205 -8.89 12.51 25.10
C PRO A 205 -8.35 11.32 25.90
N GLY A 206 -9.27 10.58 26.53
CA GLY A 206 -8.99 9.25 27.06
C GLY A 206 -8.87 8.22 25.93
N TRP A 207 -9.39 7.01 26.16
CA TRP A 207 -9.46 5.99 25.11
C TRP A 207 -10.59 6.24 24.11
N GLU A 208 -11.70 6.76 24.61
CA GLU A 208 -12.90 7.05 23.83
C GLU A 208 -12.75 8.43 23.21
N VAL A 209 -12.93 8.50 21.89
CA VAL A 209 -12.83 9.72 21.08
C VAL A 209 -14.24 10.13 20.68
N PRO A 210 -14.76 11.29 21.12
CA PRO A 210 -16.16 11.67 20.94
C PRO A 210 -16.67 11.68 19.51
N GLU A 211 -15.79 11.88 18.53
CA GLU A 211 -16.11 11.94 17.10
C GLU A 211 -16.17 10.54 16.45
N SER A 212 -15.89 9.47 17.20
CA SER A 212 -15.89 8.10 16.70
C SER A 212 -17.29 7.57 16.46
N LYS A 213 -17.42 6.68 15.49
CA LYS A 213 -18.66 5.94 15.24
C LYS A 213 -18.45 4.46 15.48
N ASP A 214 -19.21 3.92 16.43
CA ASP A 214 -19.20 2.50 16.71
C ASP A 214 -19.48 1.66 15.45
N ARG A 215 -18.83 0.49 15.36
CA ARG A 215 -19.02 -0.50 14.28
C ARG A 215 -18.81 0.06 12.87
N SER A 216 -17.88 1.00 12.73
CA SER A 216 -17.54 1.66 11.47
C SER A 216 -16.03 1.73 11.27
N TYR A 217 -15.59 1.94 10.02
CA TYR A 217 -14.23 2.40 9.71
C TYR A 217 -13.94 3.80 10.28
N ASP A 218 -15.01 4.54 10.66
CA ASP A 218 -14.95 5.80 11.41
C ASP A 218 -14.88 5.56 12.95
N ASP A 219 -14.72 4.33 13.44
CA ASP A 219 -14.42 4.10 14.86
C ASP A 219 -12.95 4.44 15.13
N ARG A 220 -12.73 5.66 15.62
CA ARG A 220 -11.40 6.25 15.86
C ARG A 220 -10.95 6.14 17.31
N ASN A 221 -11.67 5.40 18.16
CA ASN A 221 -11.26 5.14 19.54
C ASN A 221 -9.80 4.63 19.58
N LEU A 222 -9.05 5.09 20.57
CA LEU A 222 -7.60 4.95 20.57
C LEU A 222 -7.19 3.53 20.96
N PHE A 223 -6.24 2.92 20.24
CA PHE A 223 -5.52 1.73 20.71
C PHE A 223 -4.38 2.11 21.65
N TRP A 224 -3.60 3.13 21.32
CA TRP A 224 -2.59 3.74 22.20
C TRP A 224 -2.93 5.21 22.45
N SER A 225 -2.49 5.73 23.59
CA SER A 225 -2.77 7.12 23.95
C SER A 225 -2.25 8.09 22.88
N LEU A 226 -2.98 9.19 22.68
CA LEU A 226 -2.65 10.16 21.63
C LEU A 226 -1.25 10.75 21.83
N LYS A 227 -0.86 11.01 23.10
CA LYS A 227 0.50 11.44 23.47
C LYS A 227 1.57 10.46 22.99
N TYR A 228 1.36 9.16 23.21
CA TYR A 228 2.32 8.16 22.77
C TYR A 228 2.41 8.12 21.24
N ARG A 229 1.27 8.21 20.55
CA ARG A 229 1.26 8.26 19.07
C ARG A 229 2.00 9.48 18.52
N GLY A 230 1.88 10.64 19.16
CA GLY A 230 2.68 11.83 18.86
C GLY A 230 4.18 11.61 19.01
N GLU A 231 4.60 11.02 20.14
CA GLU A 231 6.01 10.66 20.37
C GLU A 231 6.53 9.62 19.36
N LEU A 232 5.70 8.66 18.98
CA LEU A 232 6.01 7.68 17.96
C LEU A 232 6.22 8.37 16.60
N ARG A 233 5.31 9.24 16.16
CA ARG A 233 5.46 10.03 14.92
C ARG A 233 6.75 10.82 14.92
N LYS A 234 7.07 11.50 16.03
CA LYS A 234 8.32 12.26 16.19
C LYS A 234 9.55 11.39 15.97
N LYS A 235 9.58 10.19 16.58
CA LYS A 235 10.69 9.24 16.43
C LYS A 235 10.82 8.73 14.99
N ILE A 236 9.70 8.40 14.35
CA ILE A 236 9.67 7.92 12.96
C ILE A 236 10.25 8.98 12.01
N LEU A 237 9.74 10.21 12.06
CA LEU A 237 10.19 11.28 11.17
C LEU A 237 11.63 11.71 11.46
N ALA A 238 12.08 11.68 12.73
CA ALA A 238 13.48 11.92 13.08
C ALA A 238 14.40 10.84 12.48
N TYR A 239 14.05 9.56 12.66
CA TYR A 239 14.83 8.43 12.14
C TYR A 239 14.95 8.48 10.61
N ALA A 240 13.86 8.81 9.92
CA ALA A 240 13.83 9.00 8.49
C ALA A 240 14.72 10.17 8.02
N ARG A 241 14.65 11.32 8.72
CA ARG A 241 15.44 12.52 8.42
C ARG A 241 16.94 12.33 8.61
N GLU A 242 17.36 11.58 9.63
CA GLU A 242 18.77 11.20 9.81
C GLU A 242 19.33 10.41 8.62
N ARG A 243 18.46 9.71 7.89
CA ARG A 243 18.74 8.98 6.64
C ARG A 243 18.36 9.77 5.40
N ASP A 244 18.13 11.07 5.57
CA ASP A 244 17.80 12.05 4.54
C ASP A 244 16.43 11.81 3.87
N LEU A 245 15.62 10.80 4.24
CA LEU A 245 14.29 10.53 3.66
C LEU A 245 13.32 11.73 3.63
N LEU A 246 12.56 11.84 2.53
CA LEU A 246 11.57 12.89 2.30
C LEU A 246 10.20 12.47 2.84
N HIS A 247 9.56 13.39 3.56
CA HIS A 247 8.18 13.28 4.01
C HIS A 247 7.42 14.56 3.63
N PRO A 248 6.40 14.49 2.75
CA PRO A 248 5.56 15.65 2.42
C PRO A 248 4.67 16.06 3.58
N GLU A 249 4.65 17.36 3.90
CA GLU A 249 3.77 17.95 4.91
C GLU A 249 2.41 18.31 4.32
N ASP A 250 1.32 17.87 4.95
CA ASP A 250 -0.02 18.24 4.47
C ASP A 250 -0.31 19.72 4.69
N VAL A 251 -0.86 20.37 3.66
CA VAL A 251 -1.21 21.80 3.67
C VAL A 251 -2.59 22.05 3.09
N GLY A 252 -3.25 23.07 3.63
CA GLY A 252 -4.61 23.46 3.25
C GLY A 252 -5.68 22.60 3.92
N THR A 253 -6.70 22.25 3.16
CA THR A 253 -7.94 21.61 3.64
C THR A 253 -7.74 20.14 4.02
N MET A 254 -7.13 19.92 5.19
CA MET A 254 -6.74 18.59 5.68
C MET A 254 -7.85 17.80 6.38
N THR A 255 -9.05 18.38 6.57
CA THR A 255 -10.16 17.66 7.22
C THR A 255 -10.68 16.53 6.32
N HIS A 256 -10.65 15.31 6.86
CA HIS A 256 -11.01 14.07 6.16
C HIS A 256 -11.46 13.02 7.19
N TRP A 257 -11.88 11.81 6.75
CA TRP A 257 -12.37 10.78 7.66
C TRP A 257 -11.41 10.37 8.79
N TYR A 258 -10.09 10.32 8.54
CA TYR A 258 -9.05 10.04 9.56
C TYR A 258 -8.43 11.30 10.19
N SER A 259 -8.94 12.47 9.82
CA SER A 259 -8.44 13.79 10.20
C SER A 259 -9.63 14.69 10.58
N ARG A 260 -10.53 14.16 11.42
CA ARG A 260 -11.74 14.86 11.85
C ARG A 260 -11.39 16.05 12.73
N THR A 261 -12.16 17.13 12.62
CA THR A 261 -12.10 18.27 13.54
C THR A 261 -12.70 17.84 14.88
N PRO A 262 -11.98 18.01 16.02
CA PRO A 262 -12.52 17.71 17.33
C PRO A 262 -13.77 18.54 17.69
N HIS A 263 -14.72 17.97 18.40
CA HIS A 263 -15.92 18.65 18.90
C HIS A 263 -15.57 19.86 19.75
N GLU A 264 -14.58 19.75 20.65
CA GLU A 264 -14.11 20.88 21.49
C GLU A 264 -13.68 22.09 20.63
N TYR A 265 -13.02 21.84 19.50
CA TYR A 265 -12.66 22.90 18.55
C TYR A 265 -13.90 23.50 17.90
N LEU A 266 -14.83 22.67 17.44
CA LEU A 266 -16.07 23.14 16.81
C LEU A 266 -16.94 23.97 17.76
N GLU A 267 -17.05 23.57 19.02
CA GLU A 267 -17.83 24.26 20.05
C GLU A 267 -17.22 25.62 20.42
N LYS A 268 -15.89 25.67 20.53
CA LYS A 268 -15.18 26.89 20.95
C LYS A 268 -14.99 27.88 19.80
N VAL A 269 -14.55 27.41 18.64
CA VAL A 269 -14.18 28.25 17.49
C VAL A 269 -15.37 28.56 16.60
N LYS A 270 -16.32 27.63 16.48
CA LYS A 270 -17.50 27.74 15.61
C LYS A 270 -17.14 28.19 14.19
N PRO A 271 -16.26 27.45 13.48
CA PRO A 271 -15.90 27.81 12.12
C PRO A 271 -17.13 27.68 11.20
N ASP A 272 -17.25 28.62 10.25
CA ASP A 272 -18.13 28.43 9.11
C ASP A 272 -17.56 27.31 8.22
N PHE A 273 -18.44 26.62 7.48
CA PHE A 273 -18.04 25.54 6.60
C PHE A 273 -18.25 25.91 5.13
N MET A 274 -17.41 25.32 4.28
CA MET A 274 -17.64 25.33 2.84
C MET A 274 -19.03 24.71 2.53
N PRO A 275 -19.77 25.24 1.54
CA PRO A 275 -20.92 24.53 0.98
C PRO A 275 -20.51 23.12 0.54
N GLN A 276 -21.43 22.16 0.66
CA GLN A 276 -21.19 20.79 0.24
C GLN A 276 -22.43 20.20 -0.43
N ALA A 277 -22.29 19.83 -1.71
CA ALA A 277 -23.30 19.17 -2.52
C ALA A 277 -23.19 17.64 -2.46
N THR A 278 -21.98 17.11 -2.22
CA THR A 278 -21.78 15.67 -2.00
C THR A 278 -22.25 15.25 -0.61
N SER A 279 -22.81 14.03 -0.49
CA SER A 279 -23.26 13.46 0.78
C SER A 279 -22.12 12.93 1.66
N GLY A 280 -20.99 12.52 1.06
CA GLY A 280 -19.82 12.02 1.79
C GLY A 280 -19.22 13.07 2.73
N TYR A 281 -18.73 12.63 3.90
CA TYR A 281 -18.15 13.50 4.94
C TYR A 281 -19.08 14.61 5.49
N GLY A 282 -20.40 14.45 5.40
CA GLY A 282 -21.39 15.48 5.78
C GLY A 282 -21.52 15.81 7.27
N GLU A 283 -20.79 15.12 8.15
CA GLU A 283 -20.75 15.45 9.58
C GLU A 283 -19.91 16.68 9.84
N LYS A 284 -20.30 17.50 10.81
CA LYS A 284 -19.57 18.74 11.15
C LYS A 284 -18.07 18.53 11.37
N THR A 285 -17.68 17.39 11.93
CA THR A 285 -16.28 17.02 12.17
C THR A 285 -15.52 16.68 10.88
N GLY A 286 -16.21 16.29 9.81
CA GLY A 286 -15.65 15.97 8.48
C GLY A 286 -15.76 17.07 7.44
N LEU A 287 -16.52 18.14 7.72
CA LEU A 287 -16.67 19.29 6.83
C LEU A 287 -15.38 20.10 6.72
N VAL A 288 -15.23 20.79 5.59
CA VAL A 288 -14.10 21.71 5.33
C VAL A 288 -14.44 23.08 5.89
N TRP A 289 -13.57 23.66 6.71
CA TRP A 289 -13.74 25.03 7.20
C TRP A 289 -13.72 26.00 6.01
N ASP A 290 -14.57 27.03 6.05
CA ASP A 290 -14.76 27.94 4.93
C ASP A 290 -13.49 28.74 4.65
N ILE A 291 -12.67 28.25 3.72
CA ILE A 291 -11.39 28.85 3.34
C ILE A 291 -11.55 30.17 2.58
N ARG A 292 -12.76 30.58 2.22
CA ARG A 292 -13.00 31.94 1.70
C ARG A 292 -12.66 32.98 2.77
N GLN A 293 -12.77 32.60 4.05
CA GLN A 293 -12.43 33.42 5.20
C GLN A 293 -10.98 33.18 5.64
N ASP A 294 -10.18 34.24 5.73
CA ASP A 294 -8.74 34.13 6.05
C ASP A 294 -8.49 33.47 7.41
N LYS A 295 -9.33 33.73 8.43
CA LYS A 295 -9.20 33.09 9.76
C LYS A 295 -9.20 31.55 9.71
N ASN A 296 -9.99 30.96 8.81
CA ASN A 296 -10.12 29.50 8.69
C ASN A 296 -8.95 28.92 7.89
N LEU A 297 -8.53 29.61 6.83
CA LEU A 297 -7.33 29.23 6.09
C LEU A 297 -6.10 29.32 6.99
N ASP A 298 -5.99 30.35 7.82
CA ASP A 298 -4.92 30.55 8.78
C ASP A 298 -4.90 29.46 9.85
N ALA A 299 -6.07 29.01 10.32
CA ALA A 299 -6.17 27.88 11.23
C ALA A 299 -5.66 26.57 10.60
N TYR A 300 -5.96 26.31 9.32
CA TYR A 300 -5.39 25.17 8.61
C TYR A 300 -3.86 25.26 8.49
N PHE A 301 -3.34 26.44 8.16
CA PHE A 301 -1.89 26.64 8.10
C PHE A 301 -1.22 26.52 9.47
N HIS A 302 -1.89 26.91 10.55
CA HIS A 302 -1.40 26.72 11.91
C HIS A 302 -1.25 25.23 12.27
N LEU A 303 -2.13 24.35 11.76
CA LEU A 303 -1.94 22.90 11.85
C LEU A 303 -0.68 22.45 11.09
N THR A 304 -0.48 22.91 9.86
CA THR A 304 0.73 22.59 9.07
C THR A 304 2.01 23.07 9.76
N GLU A 305 2.03 24.30 10.26
CA GLU A 305 3.18 24.89 10.98
C GLU A 305 3.46 24.16 12.29
N THR A 306 2.41 23.74 12.99
CA THR A 306 2.54 22.89 14.18
C THR A 306 3.14 21.54 13.81
N HIS A 307 2.68 20.89 12.75
CA HIS A 307 3.25 19.60 12.34
C HIS A 307 4.74 19.73 12.01
N ILE A 308 5.12 20.77 11.25
CA ILE A 308 6.53 21.08 10.94
C ILE A 308 7.36 21.29 12.21
N ARG A 309 6.86 22.09 13.16
CA ARG A 309 7.57 22.39 14.42
C ARG A 309 7.77 21.15 15.29
N GLU A 310 6.74 20.30 15.38
CA GLU A 310 6.69 19.20 16.36
C GLU A 310 7.32 17.91 15.83
N TYR A 311 7.22 17.64 14.52
CA TYR A 311 7.65 16.37 13.92
C TYR A 311 8.40 16.53 12.59
N GLY A 312 7.96 17.48 11.77
CA GLY A 312 8.21 17.54 10.33
C GLY A 312 9.31 18.50 9.90
N SER A 313 9.26 18.92 8.63
CA SER A 313 10.10 19.99 8.08
C SER A 313 9.47 20.55 6.80
N PRO A 314 9.71 21.81 6.45
CA PRO A 314 9.13 22.43 5.25
C PRO A 314 9.83 22.01 3.94
N ALA A 315 10.33 20.76 3.86
CA ALA A 315 11.11 20.27 2.73
C ALA A 315 10.25 19.98 1.49
N MET A 316 9.00 19.57 1.71
CA MET A 316 8.02 19.28 0.66
C MET A 316 6.62 19.37 1.26
N PHE A 317 5.65 19.80 0.46
CA PHE A 317 4.25 19.91 0.86
C PHE A 317 3.36 19.06 -0.02
N HIS A 318 2.19 18.69 0.50
CA HIS A 318 1.18 17.95 -0.22
C HIS A 318 -0.22 18.52 0.05
N THR A 319 -1.04 18.61 -0.99
CA THR A 319 -2.48 18.91 -0.85
C THR A 319 -3.31 18.14 -1.85
N ILE A 320 -4.54 17.80 -1.46
CA ILE A 320 -5.53 17.17 -2.34
C ILE A 320 -6.68 18.13 -2.70
N GLY A 321 -6.53 19.42 -2.34
CA GLY A 321 -7.61 20.39 -2.43
C GLY A 321 -8.81 19.93 -1.59
N LEU A 322 -10.00 19.94 -2.18
CA LEU A 322 -11.25 19.55 -1.50
C LEU A 322 -11.48 18.03 -1.41
N ALA A 323 -10.57 17.21 -1.98
CA ALA A 323 -10.75 15.77 -2.14
C ALA A 323 -12.08 15.44 -2.84
N GLU A 324 -12.75 14.37 -2.44
CA GLU A 324 -13.99 13.83 -3.06
C GLU A 324 -15.24 14.72 -2.91
N ARG A 325 -15.09 16.03 -2.68
CA ARG A 325 -16.18 16.94 -2.34
C ARG A 325 -16.53 17.84 -3.52
N ARG A 326 -17.83 18.04 -3.72
CA ARG A 326 -18.37 19.14 -4.54
C ARG A 326 -18.99 20.17 -3.61
N CYS A 327 -18.72 21.45 -3.87
CA CYS A 327 -19.34 22.54 -3.12
C CYS A 327 -20.72 22.92 -3.69
N TYR A 328 -20.89 22.78 -5.00
CA TYR A 328 -22.10 23.16 -5.72
C TYR A 328 -22.53 22.05 -6.68
N GLU A 329 -23.83 21.97 -6.97
CA GLU A 329 -24.36 21.05 -8.00
C GLU A 329 -24.09 21.55 -9.42
N ASP A 330 -24.13 22.88 -9.62
CA ASP A 330 -23.71 23.49 -10.87
C ASP A 330 -22.21 23.25 -11.11
N ARG A 331 -21.90 22.67 -12.27
CA ARG A 331 -20.54 22.23 -12.61
C ARG A 331 -19.57 23.39 -12.71
N ALA A 332 -19.97 24.49 -13.37
CA ALA A 332 -19.11 25.65 -13.57
C ALA A 332 -18.76 26.33 -12.24
N SER A 333 -19.77 26.56 -11.38
CA SER A 333 -19.57 27.11 -10.03
C SER A 333 -18.70 26.19 -9.18
N ASN A 334 -18.92 24.87 -9.24
CA ASN A 334 -18.13 23.90 -8.51
C ASN A 334 -16.66 23.88 -8.97
N HIS A 335 -16.41 23.88 -10.28
CA HIS A 335 -15.08 23.93 -10.85
C HIS A 335 -14.33 25.20 -10.44
N GLN A 336 -14.97 26.37 -10.56
CA GLN A 336 -14.36 27.63 -10.13
C GLN A 336 -14.03 27.63 -8.62
N MET A 337 -14.87 27.02 -7.78
CA MET A 337 -14.58 26.87 -6.35
C MET A 337 -13.37 25.97 -6.08
N LYS A 338 -13.21 24.90 -6.85
CA LYS A 338 -12.02 24.05 -6.76
C LYS A 338 -10.75 24.79 -7.19
N LEU A 339 -10.78 25.53 -8.31
CA LEU A 339 -9.67 26.38 -8.74
C LEU A 339 -9.32 27.43 -7.66
N TYR A 340 -10.33 28.13 -7.14
CA TYR A 340 -10.15 29.10 -6.06
C TYR A 340 -9.50 28.49 -4.82
N THR A 341 -9.86 27.25 -4.47
CA THR A 341 -9.25 26.53 -3.34
C THR A 341 -7.75 26.32 -3.54
N TYR A 342 -7.32 25.85 -4.72
CA TYR A 342 -5.89 25.70 -5.01
C TYR A 342 -5.15 27.03 -5.01
N ARG A 343 -5.72 28.09 -5.62
CA ARG A 343 -5.13 29.44 -5.62
C ARG A 343 -4.87 29.93 -4.19
N ARG A 344 -5.87 29.80 -3.30
CA ARG A 344 -5.75 30.25 -1.89
C ARG A 344 -4.70 29.45 -1.11
N ILE A 345 -4.70 28.13 -1.22
CA ILE A 345 -3.70 27.27 -0.56
C ILE A 345 -2.29 27.59 -1.07
N ILE A 346 -2.11 27.66 -2.39
CA ILE A 346 -0.80 27.93 -3.01
C ILE A 346 -0.31 29.32 -2.63
N GLN A 347 -1.14 30.36 -2.74
CA GLN A 347 -0.74 31.73 -2.39
C GLN A 347 -0.26 31.82 -0.94
N LYS A 348 -0.99 31.21 0.01
CA LYS A 348 -0.62 31.20 1.43
C LYS A 348 0.68 30.41 1.67
N LEU A 349 0.83 29.25 1.02
CA LEU A 349 2.05 28.45 1.08
C LEU A 349 3.26 29.23 0.55
N ARG A 350 3.14 29.84 -0.62
CA ARG A 350 4.25 30.55 -1.28
C ARG A 350 4.66 31.83 -0.53
N GLY A 351 3.75 32.44 0.22
CA GLY A 351 4.09 33.56 1.11
C GLY A 351 5.08 33.20 2.22
N LYS A 352 5.09 31.94 2.70
CA LYS A 352 6.00 31.45 3.76
C LYS A 352 7.14 30.58 3.21
N HIS A 353 6.85 29.78 2.19
CA HIS A 353 7.75 28.80 1.57
C HIS A 353 7.75 28.97 0.04
N PRO A 354 8.40 30.03 -0.49
CA PRO A 354 8.31 30.41 -1.90
C PRO A 354 8.88 29.38 -2.87
N HIS A 355 9.83 28.55 -2.43
CA HIS A 355 10.53 27.58 -3.28
C HIS A 355 10.25 26.12 -2.95
N ALA A 356 9.53 25.83 -1.86
CA ALA A 356 9.30 24.45 -1.45
C ALA A 356 8.43 23.69 -2.47
N PRO A 357 8.79 22.46 -2.87
CA PRO A 357 7.96 21.64 -3.74
C PRO A 357 6.55 21.42 -3.14
N LEU A 358 5.52 21.53 -3.97
CA LEU A 358 4.14 21.19 -3.65
C LEU A 358 3.67 20.06 -4.56
N LEU A 359 3.26 18.95 -3.94
CA LEU A 359 2.57 17.85 -4.58
C LEU A 359 1.06 18.12 -4.56
N ILE A 360 0.41 18.09 -5.73
CA ILE A 360 -1.06 18.11 -5.83
C ILE A 360 -1.53 16.69 -6.16
N GLY A 361 -2.20 16.04 -5.20
CA GLY A 361 -2.73 14.68 -5.37
C GLY A 361 -3.97 14.63 -6.26
N SER A 362 -3.98 13.72 -7.24
CA SER A 362 -5.01 13.66 -8.29
C SER A 362 -6.26 12.84 -7.96
N TRP A 363 -6.44 12.37 -6.71
CA TRP A 363 -7.59 11.52 -6.34
C TRP A 363 -8.94 12.12 -6.74
N ASP A 364 -9.10 13.43 -6.52
CA ASP A 364 -10.32 14.14 -6.91
C ASP A 364 -10.46 14.23 -8.44
N PHE A 365 -9.35 14.30 -9.17
CA PHE A 365 -9.34 14.46 -10.63
C PHE A 365 -9.92 13.24 -11.36
N CYS A 366 -9.64 12.03 -10.86
CA CYS A 366 -10.19 10.82 -11.46
C CYS A 366 -11.70 10.65 -11.19
N MET A 367 -12.26 11.34 -10.19
CA MET A 367 -13.67 11.20 -9.80
C MET A 367 -14.58 12.34 -10.27
N TYR A 368 -14.18 13.59 -10.02
CA TYR A 368 -15.09 14.74 -10.10
C TYR A 368 -14.61 15.83 -11.06
N TRP A 369 -13.55 15.58 -11.83
CA TRP A 369 -13.05 16.48 -12.86
C TRP A 369 -13.14 15.84 -14.25
N THR A 370 -13.24 16.69 -15.26
CA THR A 370 -12.93 16.37 -16.66
C THR A 370 -11.46 16.61 -16.95
N PRO A 371 -10.91 15.97 -17.99
CA PRO A 371 -9.56 16.30 -18.47
C PRO A 371 -9.38 17.79 -18.76
N GLU A 372 -10.37 18.46 -19.34
CA GLU A 372 -10.37 19.90 -19.63
C GLU A 372 -10.20 20.73 -18.35
N GLU A 373 -11.00 20.46 -17.32
CA GLU A 373 -10.91 21.14 -16.02
C GLU A 373 -9.53 20.95 -15.37
N VAL A 374 -8.90 19.78 -15.51
CA VAL A 374 -7.54 19.54 -15.00
C VAL A 374 -6.52 20.35 -15.80
N ARG A 375 -6.65 20.44 -17.13
CA ARG A 375 -5.76 21.26 -17.97
C ARG A 375 -5.84 22.74 -17.61
N GLU A 376 -7.04 23.24 -17.32
CA GLU A 376 -7.24 24.62 -16.84
C GLU A 376 -6.49 24.87 -15.52
N LEU A 377 -6.57 23.94 -14.56
CA LEU A 377 -5.77 24.03 -13.34
C LEU A 377 -4.27 24.06 -13.66
N VAL A 378 -3.77 23.13 -14.49
CA VAL A 378 -2.34 23.00 -14.82
C VAL A 378 -1.76 24.30 -15.40
N VAL A 379 -2.53 25.02 -16.23
CA VAL A 379 -2.12 26.32 -16.80
C VAL A 379 -1.83 27.37 -15.71
N GLU A 380 -2.49 27.31 -14.56
CA GLU A 380 -2.32 28.26 -13.46
C GLU A 380 -1.14 27.93 -12.52
N LEU A 381 -0.63 26.70 -12.58
CA LEU A 381 0.38 26.23 -11.65
C LEU A 381 1.79 26.65 -12.08
N ASN A 382 2.64 26.97 -11.09
CA ASN A 382 4.06 27.24 -11.34
C ASN A 382 4.84 25.92 -11.50
N PRO A 383 5.36 25.58 -12.69
CA PRO A 383 6.07 24.30 -12.91
C PRO A 383 7.45 24.26 -12.24
N ARG A 384 7.96 25.36 -11.65
CA ARG A 384 9.26 25.34 -10.96
C ARG A 384 9.20 24.64 -9.61
N ASN A 385 8.03 24.61 -8.96
CA ASN A 385 7.88 24.11 -7.60
C ASN A 385 6.52 23.45 -7.32
N THR A 386 5.70 23.22 -8.34
CA THR A 386 4.46 22.46 -8.23
C THR A 386 4.55 21.23 -9.12
N ILE A 387 4.14 20.09 -8.58
CA ILE A 387 4.21 18.79 -9.23
C ILE A 387 2.83 18.13 -9.11
N LEU A 388 2.28 17.68 -10.23
CA LEU A 388 1.05 16.89 -10.20
C LEU A 388 1.37 15.44 -9.82
N PHE A 389 0.80 14.93 -8.75
CA PHE A 389 0.94 13.52 -8.41
C PHE A 389 -0.29 12.78 -8.93
N ASP A 390 -0.16 12.14 -10.10
CA ASP A 390 -1.20 11.28 -10.65
C ASP A 390 -1.29 9.97 -9.85
N TYR A 391 -2.15 9.94 -8.86
CA TYR A 391 -2.37 8.81 -7.96
C TYR A 391 -2.74 7.50 -8.66
N THR A 392 -3.33 7.55 -9.85
CA THR A 392 -4.15 6.46 -10.38
C THR A 392 -3.73 5.99 -11.77
N SER A 393 -2.45 6.12 -12.12
CA SER A 393 -1.97 5.79 -13.47
C SER A 393 -2.13 4.30 -13.84
N ASP A 394 -2.35 3.41 -12.88
CA ASP A 394 -2.68 1.99 -13.07
C ASP A 394 -4.18 1.69 -13.35
N THR A 395 -4.99 2.74 -13.56
CA THR A 395 -6.42 2.63 -13.87
C THR A 395 -6.71 2.07 -15.26
N ASP A 396 -7.93 1.57 -15.44
CA ASP A 396 -8.50 1.23 -16.75
C ASP A 396 -9.21 2.42 -17.44
N ASP A 397 -9.38 3.55 -16.74
CA ASP A 397 -9.89 4.79 -17.34
C ASP A 397 -8.82 5.35 -18.31
N GLU A 398 -9.16 5.48 -19.59
CA GLU A 398 -8.25 6.05 -20.60
C GLU A 398 -8.37 7.57 -20.72
N LEU A 399 -9.41 8.18 -20.13
CA LEU A 399 -9.69 9.62 -20.21
C LEU A 399 -9.04 10.36 -19.04
N ARG A 400 -9.23 9.90 -17.81
CA ARG A 400 -8.78 10.62 -16.60
C ARG A 400 -7.42 10.16 -16.12
N THR A 401 -6.42 10.38 -16.95
CA THR A 401 -5.02 10.01 -16.68
C THR A 401 -4.08 11.12 -17.11
N PHE A 402 -2.83 11.08 -16.63
CA PHE A 402 -1.77 12.02 -17.00
C PHE A 402 -1.65 12.31 -18.50
N GLN A 403 -1.98 11.35 -19.36
CA GLN A 403 -1.90 11.48 -20.82
C GLN A 403 -2.85 12.54 -21.39
N ASN A 404 -3.96 12.84 -20.70
CA ASN A 404 -4.97 13.79 -21.15
C ASN A 404 -4.98 15.11 -20.35
N TRP A 405 -4.03 15.29 -19.44
CA TRP A 405 -3.96 16.47 -18.55
C TRP A 405 -2.90 17.49 -18.99
N ASP A 406 -2.38 17.38 -20.23
CA ASP A 406 -1.30 18.22 -20.75
C ASP A 406 -0.03 18.21 -19.89
N LEU A 407 0.32 17.07 -19.30
CA LEU A 407 1.54 16.93 -18.48
C LEU A 407 2.76 16.49 -19.29
N VAL A 408 2.56 15.55 -20.21
CA VAL A 408 3.67 14.88 -20.90
C VAL A 408 4.50 15.88 -21.68
N ASN A 409 5.81 15.95 -21.39
CA ASN A 409 6.76 16.95 -21.92
C ASN A 409 6.44 18.42 -21.58
N LYS A 410 5.44 18.72 -20.76
CA LYS A 410 4.92 20.07 -20.53
C LYS A 410 4.95 20.53 -19.07
N PHE A 411 4.62 19.66 -18.10
CA PHE A 411 4.46 20.05 -16.69
C PHE A 411 4.96 18.96 -15.74
N PRO A 412 5.67 19.25 -14.64
CA PRO A 412 6.19 18.22 -13.73
C PRO A 412 5.11 17.36 -13.10
N TRP A 413 5.32 16.04 -13.12
CA TRP A 413 4.35 15.10 -12.57
C TRP A 413 4.99 13.83 -12.00
N ILE A 414 4.21 13.03 -11.27
CA ILE A 414 4.60 11.74 -10.68
C ILE A 414 3.62 10.67 -11.16
N TYR A 415 4.16 9.54 -11.65
CA TYR A 415 3.42 8.35 -12.01
C TYR A 415 3.02 7.58 -10.75
N GLY A 416 1.72 7.53 -10.44
CA GLY A 416 1.20 6.85 -9.26
C GLY A 416 0.57 5.51 -9.57
N ILE A 417 0.70 4.59 -8.62
CA ILE A 417 -0.02 3.31 -8.62
C ILE A 417 -0.90 3.28 -7.38
N PHE A 418 -2.23 3.19 -7.56
CA PHE A 418 -3.14 3.02 -6.43
C PHE A 418 -3.20 1.57 -5.96
N HIS A 419 -3.23 0.62 -6.90
CA HIS A 419 -3.21 -0.83 -6.68
C HIS A 419 -4.44 -1.45 -5.98
N ALA A 420 -4.84 -0.92 -4.81
CA ALA A 420 -5.74 -1.62 -3.89
C ALA A 420 -6.46 -0.69 -2.90
N PHE A 421 -7.76 -0.93 -2.71
CA PHE A 421 -8.54 -0.46 -1.55
C PHE A 421 -8.29 -1.34 -0.31
N GLU A 422 -8.76 -0.92 0.87
CA GLU A 422 -8.60 -1.66 2.14
C GLU A 422 -8.93 -3.18 2.07
N PRO A 423 -10.03 -3.63 1.47
CA PRO A 423 -10.38 -5.06 1.49
C PRO A 423 -9.46 -5.93 0.60
N ASN A 424 -8.60 -5.30 -0.20
CA ASN A 424 -7.86 -5.92 -1.30
C ASN A 424 -6.47 -6.40 -0.87
N THR A 425 -6.39 -7.20 0.19
CA THR A 425 -5.10 -7.60 0.77
C THR A 425 -4.39 -8.75 0.03
N ASP A 426 -4.94 -9.30 -1.06
CA ASP A 426 -4.35 -10.34 -1.91
C ASP A 426 -3.41 -9.80 -3.01
N VAL A 427 -2.67 -10.71 -3.66
CA VAL A 427 -1.76 -10.40 -4.76
C VAL A 427 -2.56 -10.05 -6.02
N ARG A 428 -2.30 -8.89 -6.63
CA ARG A 428 -3.11 -8.34 -7.72
C ARG A 428 -2.36 -7.28 -8.54
N GLY A 429 -2.92 -6.87 -9.66
CA GLY A 429 -2.44 -5.65 -10.31
C GLY A 429 -2.77 -5.55 -11.78
N ASN A 430 -3.02 -4.32 -12.22
CA ASN A 430 -3.23 -4.02 -13.63
C ASN A 430 -1.88 -3.86 -14.36
N TYR A 431 -1.10 -4.94 -14.38
CA TYR A 431 0.22 -4.94 -15.05
C TYR A 431 0.11 -4.59 -16.53
N ASN A 432 -1.04 -4.84 -17.19
CA ASN A 432 -1.26 -4.44 -18.57
C ASN A 432 -1.31 -2.91 -18.74
N ALA A 433 -2.08 -2.20 -17.91
CA ALA A 433 -2.11 -0.74 -17.94
C ALA A 433 -0.75 -0.14 -17.60
N ILE A 434 -0.07 -0.69 -16.58
CA ILE A 434 1.26 -0.23 -16.16
C ILE A 434 2.28 -0.43 -17.30
N GLU A 435 2.34 -1.61 -17.90
CA GLU A 435 3.27 -1.91 -19.01
C GLU A 435 3.08 -1.02 -20.24
N ARG A 436 1.88 -0.51 -20.46
CA ARG A 436 1.56 0.38 -21.59
C ARG A 436 1.91 1.82 -21.29
N ARG A 437 1.75 2.28 -20.04
CA ARG A 437 1.85 3.70 -19.66
C ARG A 437 3.19 4.07 -19.04
N LEU A 438 3.82 3.17 -18.30
CA LEU A 438 5.11 3.41 -17.66
C LEU A 438 6.23 3.74 -18.67
N PRO A 439 6.28 3.20 -19.90
CA PRO A 439 7.24 3.66 -20.91
C PRO A 439 7.13 5.16 -21.23
N ILE A 440 5.90 5.69 -21.29
CA ILE A 440 5.66 7.13 -21.52
C ILE A 440 6.26 7.96 -20.38
N ALA A 441 6.00 7.54 -19.14
CA ALA A 441 6.58 8.16 -17.95
C ALA A 441 8.12 8.06 -17.92
N ALA A 442 8.66 6.92 -18.35
CA ALA A 442 10.09 6.66 -18.42
C ALA A 442 10.80 7.48 -19.51
N GLU A 443 10.13 7.87 -20.58
CA GLU A 443 10.70 8.73 -21.63
C GLU A 443 10.54 10.22 -21.31
N ASP A 444 9.51 10.60 -20.54
CA ASP A 444 9.18 12.00 -20.28
C ASP A 444 10.08 12.64 -19.19
N PRO A 445 10.90 13.66 -19.51
CA PRO A 445 11.73 14.37 -18.53
C PRO A 445 10.90 15.16 -17.49
N MET A 446 9.62 15.40 -17.74
CA MET A 446 8.69 16.03 -16.79
C MET A 446 8.10 15.03 -15.80
N CYS A 447 8.15 13.72 -16.07
CA CYS A 447 7.83 12.73 -15.06
C CYS A 447 8.98 12.61 -14.05
N LYS A 448 8.79 13.22 -12.89
CA LYS A 448 9.76 13.32 -11.80
C LYS A 448 9.74 12.13 -10.87
N GLY A 449 8.68 11.32 -10.84
CA GLY A 449 8.55 10.29 -9.82
C GLY A 449 7.75 9.07 -10.20
N MET A 450 7.90 8.02 -9.38
CA MET A 450 7.06 6.85 -9.36
C MET A 450 6.72 6.49 -7.90
N VAL A 451 5.43 6.49 -7.53
CA VAL A 451 4.99 6.35 -6.13
C VAL A 451 3.80 5.38 -6.04
N LEU A 452 3.82 4.51 -5.03
CA LEU A 452 2.73 3.58 -4.73
C LEU A 452 1.93 4.08 -3.52
N TRP A 453 0.59 4.09 -3.60
CA TRP A 453 -0.28 4.62 -2.53
C TRP A 453 -1.58 3.83 -2.25
N PRO A 454 -1.54 2.50 -2.10
CA PRO A 454 -2.70 1.70 -1.72
C PRO A 454 -3.23 2.08 -0.33
N GLU A 455 -4.48 1.71 -0.06
CA GLU A 455 -5.05 1.80 1.29
C GLU A 455 -4.50 0.73 2.24
N CYS A 456 -3.89 -0.33 1.71
CA CYS A 456 -3.21 -1.37 2.47
C CYS A 456 -1.69 -1.31 2.32
N SER A 457 -0.96 -1.61 3.37
CA SER A 457 0.49 -1.82 3.33
C SER A 457 0.82 -3.28 2.98
N HIS A 458 1.98 -3.57 2.41
CA HIS A 458 2.58 -4.93 2.27
C HIS A 458 1.65 -6.09 1.82
N THR A 459 0.69 -5.83 0.94
CA THR A 459 -0.23 -6.82 0.35
C THR A 459 0.45 -7.69 -0.70
N ASP A 460 1.15 -7.05 -1.64
CA ASP A 460 1.69 -7.67 -2.84
C ASP A 460 3.21 -7.49 -2.93
N THR A 461 3.95 -8.50 -2.51
CA THR A 461 5.41 -8.50 -2.55
C THR A 461 5.93 -8.38 -4.00
N LEU A 462 5.25 -8.95 -4.99
CA LEU A 462 5.68 -8.86 -6.40
C LEU A 462 5.58 -7.41 -6.88
N LEU A 463 4.48 -6.71 -6.57
CA LEU A 463 4.31 -5.31 -6.94
C LEU A 463 5.32 -4.39 -6.24
N LEU A 464 5.60 -4.60 -4.95
CA LEU A 464 6.59 -3.78 -4.23
C LEU A 464 7.98 -3.89 -4.87
N GLU A 465 8.37 -5.10 -5.28
CA GLU A 465 9.62 -5.35 -5.98
C GLU A 465 9.60 -4.75 -7.40
N TYR A 466 8.49 -4.90 -8.12
CA TYR A 466 8.30 -4.34 -9.45
C TYR A 466 8.37 -2.81 -9.45
N LEU A 467 7.72 -2.17 -8.47
CA LEU A 467 7.78 -0.74 -8.22
C LEU A 467 9.23 -0.30 -7.97
N ALA A 468 9.92 -0.92 -7.01
CA ALA A 468 11.28 -0.52 -6.64
C ALA A 468 12.24 -0.59 -7.84
N ALA A 469 12.15 -1.66 -8.63
CA ALA A 469 13.00 -1.87 -9.80
C ALA A 469 12.74 -0.83 -10.90
N ASN A 470 11.47 -0.58 -11.23
CA ASN A 470 11.09 0.38 -12.27
C ASN A 470 11.26 1.84 -11.84
N ALA A 471 11.04 2.15 -10.55
CA ALA A 471 11.27 3.48 -10.00
C ALA A 471 12.76 3.86 -10.05
N TRP A 472 13.68 2.88 -9.98
CA TRP A 472 15.10 3.11 -10.17
C TRP A 472 15.51 3.12 -11.65
N ASN A 473 15.18 2.05 -12.38
CA ASN A 473 15.58 1.88 -13.77
C ASN A 473 14.48 1.13 -14.56
N PRO A 474 13.60 1.83 -15.28
CA PRO A 474 12.56 1.22 -16.10
C PRO A 474 13.12 0.65 -17.42
N CYS A 475 14.07 -0.29 -17.34
CA CYS A 475 14.56 -1.05 -18.49
C CYS A 475 13.47 -2.00 -19.01
N GLU A 476 13.60 -2.45 -20.26
CA GLU A 476 12.77 -3.51 -20.84
C GLU A 476 12.66 -4.75 -19.92
N CYS A 477 13.76 -5.11 -19.27
CA CYS A 477 13.85 -6.20 -18.30
C CYS A 477 12.99 -6.06 -17.04
N ASN A 478 12.69 -4.83 -16.62
CA ASN A 478 11.87 -4.52 -15.46
C ASN A 478 10.44 -4.14 -15.85
N LEU A 479 10.25 -3.54 -17.03
CA LEU A 479 8.95 -3.06 -17.50
C LEU A 479 7.96 -4.22 -17.70
N LYS A 480 8.37 -5.30 -18.36
CA LYS A 480 7.48 -6.43 -18.64
C LYS A 480 7.33 -7.34 -17.43
N ILE A 481 6.11 -7.52 -16.92
CA ILE A 481 5.85 -8.29 -15.70
C ILE A 481 6.30 -9.75 -15.85
N LYS A 482 6.16 -10.34 -17.04
CA LYS A 482 6.61 -11.71 -17.30
C LYS A 482 8.13 -11.85 -17.11
N SER A 483 8.91 -10.91 -17.66
CA SER A 483 10.37 -10.91 -17.53
C SER A 483 10.79 -10.57 -16.10
N PHE A 484 10.11 -9.60 -15.47
CA PHE A 484 10.39 -9.20 -14.10
C PHE A 484 10.10 -10.33 -13.10
N LEU A 485 9.05 -11.12 -13.33
CA LEU A 485 8.67 -12.25 -12.47
C LEU A 485 9.80 -13.27 -12.33
N GLU A 486 10.51 -13.57 -13.42
CA GLU A 486 11.65 -14.48 -13.39
C GLU A 486 12.79 -13.92 -12.53
N LYS A 487 13.06 -12.62 -12.65
CA LYS A 487 14.06 -11.92 -11.83
C LYS A 487 13.65 -11.89 -10.35
N PHE A 488 12.37 -11.62 -10.07
CA PHE A 488 11.81 -11.64 -8.73
C PHE A 488 12.00 -13.02 -8.08
N CYS A 489 11.56 -14.09 -8.74
CA CYS A 489 11.68 -15.45 -8.23
C CYS A 489 13.15 -15.87 -8.05
N ALA A 490 14.02 -15.54 -9.01
CA ALA A 490 15.45 -15.84 -8.93
C ALA A 490 16.10 -15.17 -7.71
N ASN A 491 15.73 -13.92 -7.41
CA ASN A 491 16.24 -13.19 -6.25
C ASN A 491 15.62 -13.67 -4.93
N ARG A 492 14.33 -14.01 -4.93
CA ARG A 492 13.58 -14.35 -3.70
C ARG A 492 13.85 -15.77 -3.23
N TYR A 493 14.07 -16.72 -4.16
CA TYR A 493 14.22 -18.15 -3.83
C TYR A 493 15.60 -18.71 -4.16
N ALA A 494 16.60 -17.86 -4.40
CA ALA A 494 17.97 -18.24 -4.78
C ALA A 494 18.49 -19.47 -4.00
N GLY A 495 18.58 -20.62 -4.67
CA GLY A 495 19.09 -21.88 -4.13
C GLY A 495 18.18 -22.63 -3.13
N LYS A 496 16.94 -22.17 -2.92
CA LYS A 496 16.07 -22.68 -1.85
C LYS A 496 14.78 -23.36 -2.33
N ASP A 497 14.23 -22.99 -3.49
CA ASP A 497 13.06 -23.67 -4.06
C ASP A 497 12.90 -23.41 -5.57
N ARG A 498 13.16 -24.43 -6.40
CA ARG A 498 13.07 -24.31 -7.87
C ARG A 498 11.63 -24.35 -8.39
N GLY A 499 10.65 -24.80 -7.58
CA GLY A 499 9.26 -24.96 -8.00
C GLY A 499 8.48 -23.65 -8.03
N MET A 500 8.85 -22.69 -7.18
CA MET A 500 8.10 -21.44 -7.01
C MET A 500 8.01 -20.59 -8.29
N SER A 501 9.05 -20.53 -9.12
CA SER A 501 8.98 -19.79 -10.40
C SER A 501 7.87 -20.32 -11.32
N GLY A 502 7.71 -21.65 -11.39
CA GLY A 502 6.65 -22.27 -12.17
C GLY A 502 5.25 -21.95 -11.63
N LEU A 503 5.10 -21.98 -10.30
CA LEU A 503 3.87 -21.60 -9.61
C LEU A 503 3.50 -20.14 -9.87
N TRP A 504 4.44 -19.21 -9.71
CA TRP A 504 4.23 -17.79 -9.99
C TRP A 504 3.80 -17.54 -11.43
N ARG A 505 4.42 -18.21 -12.41
CA ARG A 505 4.00 -18.12 -13.83
C ARG A 505 2.55 -18.54 -14.04
N LYS A 506 2.14 -19.67 -13.45
CA LYS A 506 0.74 -20.15 -13.50
C LYS A 506 -0.23 -19.23 -12.75
N MET A 507 0.22 -18.59 -11.68
CA MET A 507 -0.58 -17.64 -10.90
C MET A 507 -0.78 -16.30 -11.60
N LEU A 508 0.13 -15.87 -12.48
CA LEU A 508 0.10 -14.54 -13.06
C LEU A 508 -1.22 -14.19 -13.79
N PRO A 509 -1.86 -15.08 -14.59
CA PRO A 509 -3.19 -14.83 -15.13
C PRO A 509 -4.26 -14.58 -14.06
N LEU A 510 -4.27 -15.34 -12.96
CA LEU A 510 -5.21 -15.17 -11.85
C LEU A 510 -4.97 -13.87 -11.07
N ILE A 511 -3.71 -13.50 -10.88
CA ILE A 511 -3.29 -12.22 -10.27
C ILE A 511 -3.80 -11.05 -11.11
N LYS A 512 -3.65 -11.12 -12.44
CA LYS A 512 -4.07 -10.06 -13.37
C LYS A 512 -5.59 -9.96 -13.54
N ALA A 513 -6.33 -11.06 -13.35
CA ALA A 513 -7.77 -11.11 -13.60
C ALA A 513 -8.60 -10.23 -12.65
N ARG A 514 -8.03 -9.80 -11.52
CA ARG A 514 -8.66 -8.85 -10.60
C ARG A 514 -7.65 -7.80 -10.20
N HIS A 515 -8.02 -6.55 -10.34
CA HIS A 515 -7.17 -5.40 -10.06
C HIS A 515 -8.05 -4.18 -9.83
N TRP A 516 -7.49 -3.14 -9.24
CA TRP A 516 -8.18 -1.86 -9.18
C TRP A 516 -8.34 -1.27 -10.59
N ASN A 517 -9.52 -0.78 -10.91
CA ASN A 517 -9.86 -0.32 -12.26
C ASN A 517 -10.45 1.10 -12.31
N GLY A 518 -10.41 1.81 -11.18
CA GLY A 518 -10.71 3.23 -11.01
C GLY A 518 -12.14 3.71 -11.23
N PRO A 519 -12.45 4.95 -10.80
CA PRO A 519 -13.81 5.52 -10.80
C PRO A 519 -14.38 5.89 -12.19
N GLY A 520 -13.77 5.38 -13.27
CA GLY A 520 -14.09 5.75 -14.65
C GLY A 520 -15.46 5.29 -15.14
N ARG A 521 -16.15 6.14 -15.92
CA ARG A 521 -17.27 5.74 -16.77
C ARG A 521 -16.67 5.18 -18.06
N ARG A 522 -16.74 3.88 -18.29
CA ARG A 522 -16.67 3.39 -19.67
C ARG A 522 -18.04 3.68 -20.32
N PRO A 523 -18.11 4.11 -21.59
CA PRO A 523 -19.37 4.32 -22.29
C PRO A 523 -20.31 3.09 -22.23
N GLU A 524 -19.72 1.90 -22.09
CA GLU A 524 -20.40 0.60 -21.95
C GLU A 524 -20.36 -0.02 -20.54
N MET A 525 -19.67 0.61 -19.57
CA MET A 525 -19.68 0.23 -18.14
C MET A 525 -19.69 1.50 -17.28
N SER A 526 -20.86 1.93 -16.80
CA SER A 526 -20.95 3.10 -15.93
C SER A 526 -20.17 2.90 -14.62
N THR A 527 -19.32 3.88 -14.26
CA THR A 527 -18.60 4.07 -12.97
C THR A 527 -18.22 2.79 -12.24
N VAL A 528 -17.05 2.24 -12.54
CA VAL A 528 -16.65 0.94 -11.97
C VAL A 528 -15.85 1.11 -10.68
N PHE A 529 -16.50 1.22 -9.52
CA PHE A 529 -15.79 0.97 -8.27
C PHE A 529 -15.74 -0.53 -7.97
N GLN A 530 -14.62 -1.18 -8.29
CA GLN A 530 -14.33 -2.54 -7.82
C GLN A 530 -13.87 -2.49 -6.37
N PHE A 531 -14.82 -2.52 -5.44
CA PHE A 531 -14.48 -2.46 -4.00
C PHE A 531 -13.92 -3.79 -3.49
N SER A 532 -14.63 -4.91 -3.64
CA SER A 532 -14.27 -6.13 -2.92
C SER A 532 -14.80 -7.44 -3.54
N GLU A 533 -14.47 -8.57 -2.92
CA GLU A 533 -14.96 -9.88 -3.32
C GLU A 533 -16.44 -10.08 -2.99
N ILE A 534 -17.22 -10.69 -3.90
CA ILE A 534 -18.67 -10.94 -3.70
C ILE A 534 -18.94 -11.69 -2.38
N PHE A 535 -18.09 -12.66 -2.05
CA PHE A 535 -18.27 -13.49 -0.86
C PHE A 535 -17.94 -12.78 0.46
N PHE A 536 -17.41 -11.54 0.44
CA PHE A 536 -17.28 -10.74 1.65
C PHE A 536 -18.61 -10.15 2.11
N ARG A 537 -19.61 -10.03 1.22
CA ARG A 537 -20.93 -9.48 1.54
C ARG A 537 -22.06 -10.37 0.99
N PRO A 538 -22.14 -11.67 1.36
CA PRO A 538 -23.09 -12.59 0.73
C PRO A 538 -24.54 -12.10 0.78
N LEU A 539 -25.00 -11.55 1.92
CA LEU A 539 -26.38 -11.08 2.05
C LEU A 539 -26.70 -9.96 1.03
N GLN A 540 -25.83 -8.96 0.92
CA GLN A 540 -26.05 -7.85 0.00
C GLN A 540 -25.88 -8.29 -1.45
N GLU A 541 -24.91 -9.14 -1.74
CA GLU A 541 -24.60 -9.48 -3.13
C GLU A 541 -25.56 -10.50 -3.76
N PHE A 542 -26.23 -11.35 -2.97
CA PHE A 542 -27.15 -12.36 -3.49
C PHE A 542 -28.64 -12.03 -3.32
N LEU A 543 -29.01 -11.21 -2.32
CA LEU A 543 -30.43 -10.98 -1.98
C LEU A 543 -30.89 -9.54 -2.21
N TYR A 544 -29.97 -8.58 -2.36
CA TYR A 544 -30.34 -7.18 -2.57
C TYR A 544 -30.80 -6.92 -4.02
N PRO A 545 -31.90 -6.19 -4.25
CA PRO A 545 -32.61 -6.11 -5.53
C PRO A 545 -32.03 -5.14 -6.58
N TYR A 546 -30.79 -4.67 -6.48
CA TYR A 546 -30.46 -3.46 -7.21
C TYR A 546 -30.42 -3.61 -8.75
N ASN A 547 -31.36 -2.91 -9.40
CA ASN A 547 -31.62 -2.88 -10.85
C ASN A 547 -31.75 -1.44 -11.37
N GLY A 548 -30.81 -0.56 -11.03
CA GLY A 548 -30.69 0.71 -11.75
C GLY A 548 -29.96 0.53 -13.07
N ASP A 549 -30.08 1.52 -13.95
CA ASP A 549 -29.35 1.57 -15.23
C ASP A 549 -27.82 1.70 -15.05
N GLU A 550 -27.38 1.99 -13.83
CA GLU A 550 -25.96 2.04 -13.46
C GLU A 550 -25.37 0.62 -13.27
N TRP A 551 -24.45 0.25 -14.16
CA TRP A 551 -23.68 -0.99 -14.22
C TRP A 551 -23.09 -1.45 -12.88
N TRP A 552 -22.50 -0.55 -12.07
CA TRP A 552 -21.90 -0.93 -10.78
C TRP A 552 -22.90 -1.41 -9.75
N LYS A 553 -24.15 -0.99 -9.91
CA LYS A 553 -25.24 -1.41 -9.07
C LYS A 553 -25.99 -2.60 -9.68
N ASN A 554 -25.72 -2.95 -10.95
CA ASN A 554 -26.30 -4.11 -11.62
C ASN A 554 -25.44 -5.35 -11.39
N THR A 555 -25.80 -6.12 -10.36
CA THR A 555 -25.08 -7.33 -9.93
C THR A 555 -24.92 -8.37 -11.03
N GLU A 556 -25.92 -8.52 -11.91
CA GLU A 556 -25.90 -9.47 -13.03
C GLU A 556 -24.85 -9.10 -14.08
N LYS A 557 -24.82 -7.84 -14.54
CA LYS A 557 -23.81 -7.36 -15.51
C LYS A 557 -22.39 -7.49 -14.96
N ARG A 558 -22.20 -7.19 -13.67
CA ARG A 558 -20.91 -7.34 -13.00
C ARG A 558 -20.52 -8.82 -12.90
N ALA A 559 -21.45 -9.70 -12.55
CA ALA A 559 -21.22 -11.14 -12.50
C ALA A 559 -20.87 -11.73 -13.88
N ALA A 560 -21.57 -11.31 -14.94
CA ALA A 560 -21.26 -11.72 -16.31
C ALA A 560 -19.84 -11.31 -16.73
N PHE A 561 -19.47 -10.05 -16.49
CA PHE A 561 -18.12 -9.56 -16.78
C PHE A 561 -17.03 -10.38 -16.09
N PHE A 562 -17.15 -10.60 -14.76
CA PHE A 562 -16.13 -11.35 -14.04
C PHE A 562 -16.16 -12.84 -14.31
N HIS A 563 -17.33 -13.41 -14.61
CA HIS A 563 -17.41 -14.76 -15.14
C HIS A 563 -16.52 -14.88 -16.39
N ASP A 564 -16.66 -13.98 -17.36
CA ASP A 564 -15.91 -14.05 -18.61
C ASP A 564 -14.42 -13.78 -18.43
N VAL A 565 -14.05 -12.78 -17.62
CA VAL A 565 -12.65 -12.47 -17.29
C VAL A 565 -11.96 -13.63 -16.59
N LEU A 566 -12.68 -14.34 -15.70
CA LEU A 566 -12.10 -15.42 -14.89
C LEU A 566 -12.18 -16.80 -15.55
N ARG A 567 -13.07 -17.03 -16.53
CA ARG A 567 -13.36 -18.39 -17.05
C ARG A 567 -12.14 -19.16 -17.53
N GLU A 568 -11.16 -18.48 -18.12
CA GLU A 568 -9.92 -19.10 -18.59
C GLU A 568 -8.88 -19.19 -17.46
N PRO A 569 -8.51 -18.10 -16.75
CA PRO A 569 -7.53 -18.16 -15.67
C PRO A 569 -7.84 -19.18 -14.56
N VAL A 570 -9.11 -19.37 -14.18
CA VAL A 570 -9.47 -20.29 -13.09
C VAL A 570 -9.24 -21.76 -13.41
N LYS A 571 -9.11 -22.14 -14.69
CA LYS A 571 -8.86 -23.54 -15.08
C LYS A 571 -7.55 -24.09 -14.52
N ASP A 572 -6.56 -23.24 -14.28
CA ASP A 572 -5.27 -23.64 -13.69
C ASP A 572 -5.32 -23.78 -12.16
N ALA A 573 -6.37 -23.28 -11.49
CA ALA A 573 -6.46 -23.24 -10.03
C ALA A 573 -6.34 -24.63 -9.36
N PRO A 574 -6.98 -25.72 -9.85
CA PRO A 574 -6.81 -27.04 -9.26
C PRO A 574 -5.36 -27.53 -9.25
N GLU A 575 -4.64 -27.34 -10.36
CA GLU A 575 -3.23 -27.74 -10.45
C GLU A 575 -2.35 -26.87 -9.56
N ILE A 576 -2.61 -25.56 -9.52
CA ILE A 576 -1.92 -24.63 -8.62
C ILE A 576 -2.07 -25.09 -7.16
N PHE A 577 -3.28 -25.44 -6.70
CA PHE A 577 -3.49 -25.91 -5.34
C PHE A 577 -2.74 -27.20 -5.03
N ARG A 578 -2.73 -28.18 -5.95
CA ARG A 578 -1.93 -29.41 -5.80
C ARG A 578 -0.43 -29.13 -5.71
N ASN A 579 0.06 -28.26 -6.59
CA ASN A 579 1.47 -27.88 -6.60
C ASN A 579 1.86 -27.15 -5.30
N LEU A 580 1.00 -26.29 -4.76
CA LEU A 580 1.19 -25.66 -3.45
C LEU A 580 1.11 -26.69 -2.30
N ALA A 581 0.22 -27.67 -2.39
CA ALA A 581 0.09 -28.74 -1.39
C ALA A 581 1.36 -29.61 -1.29
N ALA A 582 2.03 -29.80 -2.43
CA ALA A 582 3.24 -30.60 -2.58
C ALA A 582 4.54 -29.91 -2.10
N VAL A 583 4.51 -28.61 -1.78
CA VAL A 583 5.67 -27.91 -1.24
C VAL A 583 6.11 -28.54 0.10
N ASP A 584 7.41 -28.82 0.24
CA ASP A 584 8.00 -29.35 1.48
C ASP A 584 8.09 -28.26 2.55
N ARG A 585 6.97 -28.09 3.27
CA ARG A 585 6.83 -27.07 4.32
C ARG A 585 7.78 -27.26 5.49
N LYS A 586 8.33 -28.46 5.72
CA LYS A 586 9.22 -28.69 6.87
C LYS A 586 10.60 -28.08 6.65
N ASN A 587 11.06 -28.06 5.41
CA ASN A 587 12.39 -27.55 5.05
C ASN A 587 12.33 -26.24 4.24
N ALA A 588 11.13 -25.77 3.89
CA ALA A 588 10.91 -24.54 3.15
C ALA A 588 11.41 -23.30 3.91
N HIS A 589 11.97 -22.35 3.17
CA HIS A 589 12.30 -21.03 3.68
C HIS A 589 11.03 -20.24 4.04
N GLU A 590 11.11 -19.32 5.00
CA GLU A 590 9.97 -18.50 5.44
C GLU A 590 9.29 -17.73 4.30
N PHE A 591 10.05 -17.26 3.31
CA PHE A 591 9.50 -16.63 2.10
C PHE A 591 8.59 -17.57 1.32
N VAL A 592 9.01 -18.83 1.14
CA VAL A 592 8.21 -19.84 0.44
C VAL A 592 6.91 -20.10 1.21
N LEU A 593 6.99 -20.22 2.54
CA LEU A 593 5.81 -20.46 3.38
C LEU A 593 4.81 -19.30 3.31
N ARG A 594 5.29 -18.04 3.38
CA ARG A 594 4.45 -16.85 3.27
C ARG A 594 3.81 -16.75 1.88
N ASP A 595 4.62 -16.86 0.83
CA ASP A 595 4.14 -16.73 -0.55
C ASP A 595 3.18 -17.86 -0.91
N LEU A 596 3.39 -19.08 -0.41
CA LEU A 596 2.47 -20.20 -0.60
C LEU A 596 1.07 -19.85 -0.11
N ILE A 597 0.94 -19.25 1.08
CA ILE A 597 -0.36 -18.87 1.64
C ILE A 597 -0.95 -17.69 0.87
N ASP A 598 -0.14 -16.67 0.53
CA ASP A 598 -0.57 -15.51 -0.25
C ASP A 598 -1.10 -15.93 -1.64
N LEU A 599 -0.40 -16.85 -2.33
CA LEU A 599 -0.80 -17.40 -3.62
C LEU A 599 -2.04 -18.30 -3.51
N ALA A 600 -2.08 -19.21 -2.53
CA ALA A 600 -3.24 -20.08 -2.30
C ALA A 600 -4.51 -19.27 -2.03
N ARG A 601 -4.40 -18.24 -1.18
CA ARG A 601 -5.51 -17.35 -0.84
C ARG A 601 -5.99 -16.58 -2.07
N THR A 602 -5.07 -16.07 -2.87
CA THR A 602 -5.38 -15.37 -4.12
C THR A 602 -6.12 -16.30 -5.09
N ALA A 603 -5.64 -17.53 -5.28
CA ALA A 603 -6.32 -18.52 -6.13
C ALA A 603 -7.72 -18.86 -5.61
N ALA A 604 -7.87 -19.09 -4.30
CA ALA A 604 -9.15 -19.38 -3.66
C ALA A 604 -10.14 -18.23 -3.83
N ALA A 605 -9.67 -16.98 -3.72
CA ALA A 605 -10.48 -15.80 -3.96
C ALA A 605 -11.04 -15.78 -5.39
N ARG A 606 -10.21 -16.07 -6.40
CA ARG A 606 -10.64 -16.09 -7.81
C ARG A 606 -11.67 -17.20 -8.07
N VAL A 607 -11.44 -18.40 -7.53
CA VAL A 607 -12.39 -19.52 -7.66
C VAL A 607 -13.71 -19.21 -6.98
N LEU A 608 -13.67 -18.70 -5.75
CA LEU A 608 -14.89 -18.29 -5.01
C LEU A 608 -15.65 -17.20 -5.75
N HIS A 609 -14.96 -16.17 -6.24
CA HIS A 609 -15.60 -15.10 -6.97
C HIS A 609 -16.26 -15.59 -8.25
N PHE A 610 -15.56 -16.44 -9.01
CA PHE A 610 -16.10 -17.07 -10.22
C PHE A 610 -17.33 -17.92 -9.90
N GLY A 611 -17.27 -18.77 -8.87
CA GLY A 611 -18.38 -19.57 -8.41
C GLY A 611 -19.58 -18.73 -7.95
N CYS A 612 -19.34 -17.58 -7.29
CA CYS A 612 -20.40 -16.64 -6.92
C CYS A 612 -21.03 -15.98 -8.14
N CYS A 613 -20.23 -15.61 -9.15
CA CYS A 613 -20.74 -15.07 -10.41
C CYS A 613 -21.64 -16.09 -11.13
N LYS A 614 -21.20 -17.35 -11.22
CA LYS A 614 -22.01 -18.45 -11.77
C LYS A 614 -23.31 -18.65 -11.00
N LEU A 615 -23.29 -18.50 -9.68
CA LEU A 615 -24.49 -18.62 -8.85
C LEU A 615 -25.50 -17.50 -9.15
N ILE A 616 -25.04 -16.25 -9.27
CA ILE A 616 -25.87 -15.11 -9.68
C ILE A 616 -26.48 -15.36 -11.06
N LEU A 617 -25.67 -15.69 -12.06
CA LEU A 617 -26.14 -15.96 -13.42
C LEU A 617 -27.09 -17.16 -13.49
N GLY A 618 -26.85 -18.18 -12.67
CA GLY A 618 -27.73 -19.34 -12.55
C GLY A 618 -29.10 -18.99 -11.99
N LEU A 619 -29.17 -18.11 -10.96
CA LEU A 619 -30.42 -17.59 -10.42
C LEU A 619 -31.20 -16.75 -11.44
N GLU A 620 -30.50 -16.00 -12.28
CA GLU A 620 -31.12 -15.25 -13.38
C GLU A 620 -31.64 -16.18 -14.48
N ALA A 621 -30.86 -17.19 -14.89
CA ALA A 621 -31.35 -18.21 -15.82
C ALA A 621 -32.57 -18.96 -15.28
N TRP A 622 -32.60 -19.26 -13.97
CA TRP A 622 -33.78 -19.83 -13.31
C TRP A 622 -34.99 -18.91 -13.44
N ARG A 623 -34.82 -17.61 -13.17
CA ARG A 623 -35.88 -16.62 -13.35
C ARG A 623 -36.39 -16.59 -14.79
N ASP A 624 -35.49 -16.68 -15.75
CA ASP A 624 -35.79 -16.64 -17.18
C ASP A 624 -36.33 -17.98 -17.72
N GLY A 625 -36.58 -18.96 -16.85
CA GLY A 625 -37.30 -20.20 -17.16
C GLY A 625 -36.43 -21.45 -17.29
N LYS A 626 -35.10 -21.37 -17.14
CA LYS A 626 -34.22 -22.57 -17.11
C LYS A 626 -34.53 -23.42 -15.88
N ASP A 627 -34.65 -24.74 -16.05
CA ASP A 627 -34.84 -25.66 -14.92
C ASP A 627 -33.50 -26.15 -14.36
N ASN A 628 -32.78 -25.26 -13.68
CA ASN A 628 -31.42 -25.47 -13.17
C ASN A 628 -31.32 -25.43 -11.63
N ALA A 629 -32.40 -25.71 -10.90
CA ALA A 629 -32.39 -25.66 -9.43
C ALA A 629 -31.32 -26.57 -8.80
N VAL A 630 -31.10 -27.77 -9.35
CA VAL A 630 -30.10 -28.73 -8.84
C VAL A 630 -28.68 -28.18 -9.01
N GLU A 631 -28.39 -27.58 -10.18
CA GLU A 631 -27.09 -26.93 -10.46
C GLU A 631 -26.83 -25.78 -9.48
N ILE A 632 -27.82 -24.91 -9.27
CA ILE A 632 -27.73 -23.78 -8.33
C ILE A 632 -27.45 -24.28 -6.91
N LEU A 633 -28.15 -25.32 -6.46
CA LEU A 633 -28.01 -25.86 -5.11
C LEU A 633 -26.66 -26.57 -4.89
N ASP A 634 -26.14 -27.29 -5.88
CA ASP A 634 -24.79 -27.86 -5.77
C ASP A 634 -23.75 -26.74 -5.77
N LEU A 635 -23.81 -25.78 -6.69
CA LEU A 635 -22.85 -24.68 -6.74
C LEU A 635 -22.83 -23.85 -5.45
N LEU A 636 -24.00 -23.58 -4.86
CA LEU A 636 -24.14 -22.94 -3.56
C LEU A 636 -23.44 -23.74 -2.45
N LYS A 637 -23.59 -25.07 -2.44
CA LYS A 637 -22.88 -25.96 -1.51
C LYS A 637 -21.37 -25.91 -1.73
N ARG A 638 -20.91 -25.96 -2.99
CA ARG A 638 -19.48 -25.89 -3.35
C ARG A 638 -18.84 -24.59 -2.91
N ASN A 639 -19.48 -23.45 -3.20
CA ASN A 639 -19.00 -22.13 -2.79
C ASN A 639 -18.89 -22.02 -1.27
N ARG A 640 -19.89 -22.51 -0.52
CA ARG A 640 -19.83 -22.56 0.94
C ARG A 640 -18.67 -23.43 1.44
N THR A 641 -18.46 -24.61 0.85
CA THR A 641 -17.33 -25.49 1.20
C THR A 641 -15.99 -24.81 0.91
N MET A 642 -15.84 -24.18 -0.26
CA MET A 642 -14.62 -23.44 -0.61
C MET A 642 -14.38 -22.26 0.35
N LEU A 643 -15.43 -21.54 0.77
CA LEU A 643 -15.31 -20.44 1.74
C LEU A 643 -14.84 -20.97 3.12
N SER A 644 -15.34 -22.14 3.53
CA SER A 644 -14.86 -22.80 4.75
C SER A 644 -13.40 -23.23 4.64
N LEU A 645 -12.97 -23.75 3.48
CA LEU A 645 -11.57 -24.11 3.25
C LEU A 645 -10.68 -22.86 3.25
N LEU A 646 -11.15 -21.73 2.70
CA LEU A 646 -10.44 -20.46 2.79
C LEU A 646 -10.20 -20.07 4.26
N GLY A 647 -11.19 -20.24 5.14
CA GLY A 647 -11.00 -20.04 6.59
C GLY A 647 -9.89 -20.91 7.18
N GLU A 648 -9.86 -22.21 6.85
CA GLU A 648 -8.80 -23.13 7.30
C GLU A 648 -7.41 -22.78 6.72
N LEU A 649 -7.35 -22.24 5.49
CA LEU A 649 -6.12 -21.76 4.88
C LEU A 649 -5.59 -20.51 5.62
N LEU A 650 -6.45 -19.53 5.87
CA LEU A 650 -6.09 -18.29 6.57
C LEU A 650 -5.64 -18.58 8.01
N ALA A 651 -6.29 -19.52 8.68
CA ALA A 651 -5.96 -19.99 10.02
C ALA A 651 -4.50 -20.50 10.16
N ALA A 652 -3.84 -20.85 9.06
CA ALA A 652 -2.47 -21.36 9.08
C ALA A 652 -1.39 -20.29 9.36
N HIS A 653 -1.74 -18.98 9.42
CA HIS A 653 -0.75 -17.91 9.64
C HIS A 653 -1.32 -16.70 10.40
N ASP A 654 -0.51 -16.09 11.27
CA ASP A 654 -0.93 -14.98 12.16
C ASP A 654 -1.33 -13.70 11.40
N ASP A 655 -0.70 -13.44 10.26
CA ASP A 655 -1.03 -12.30 9.38
C ASP A 655 -2.53 -12.20 9.03
N TYR A 656 -3.29 -13.30 9.17
CA TYR A 656 -4.71 -13.38 8.80
C TYR A 656 -5.64 -13.57 10.00
N SER A 657 -5.17 -13.25 11.22
CA SER A 657 -5.96 -13.30 12.45
C SER A 657 -6.07 -11.91 13.10
N LEU A 658 -7.31 -11.49 13.38
CA LEU A 658 -7.55 -10.30 14.20
C LEU A 658 -7.10 -10.52 15.64
N TYR A 659 -7.26 -11.73 16.18
CA TYR A 659 -6.78 -12.03 17.53
C TYR A 659 -5.26 -11.89 17.62
N ALA A 660 -4.51 -12.45 16.66
CA ALA A 660 -3.06 -12.30 16.61
C ALA A 660 -2.65 -10.82 16.54
N SER A 661 -3.32 -10.04 15.68
CA SER A 661 -3.08 -8.60 15.53
C SER A 661 -3.37 -7.81 16.82
N LEU A 662 -4.44 -8.15 17.54
CA LEU A 662 -4.76 -7.54 18.83
C LEU A 662 -3.71 -7.87 19.89
N ARG A 663 -3.25 -9.13 19.95
CA ARG A 663 -2.24 -9.58 20.92
C ARG A 663 -0.90 -8.91 20.68
N ASP A 664 -0.51 -8.78 19.43
CA ASP A 664 0.67 -8.05 18.99
C ASP A 664 0.61 -6.58 19.44
N LEU A 665 -0.48 -5.86 19.13
CA LEU A 665 -0.72 -4.48 19.61
C LEU A 665 -0.64 -4.33 21.14
N GLN A 666 -1.24 -5.27 21.87
CA GLN A 666 -1.24 -5.29 23.35
C GLN A 666 0.16 -5.54 23.93
N SER A 667 1.02 -6.26 23.19
CA SER A 667 2.39 -6.57 23.63
C SER A 667 3.36 -5.39 23.50
N LYS A 668 3.10 -4.49 22.53
CA LYS A 668 3.99 -3.38 22.17
C LYS A 668 3.89 -2.19 23.13
N GLN A 669 2.68 -1.88 23.60
CA GLN A 669 2.40 -0.74 24.46
C GLN A 669 1.07 -0.94 25.19
N LYS A 670 0.86 -0.22 26.30
CA LYS A 670 -0.43 -0.16 27.00
C LYS A 670 -1.55 0.17 26.02
N CYS A 671 -2.34 -0.86 25.74
CA CYS A 671 -3.44 -0.81 24.79
C CYS A 671 -4.76 -0.51 25.51
N ASN A 672 -5.69 0.14 24.82
CA ASN A 672 -7.06 0.30 25.28
C ASN A 672 -7.69 -1.08 25.57
N PRO A 673 -8.18 -1.32 26.79
CA PRO A 673 -8.73 -2.62 27.17
C PRO A 673 -9.98 -3.02 26.37
N LYS A 674 -10.69 -2.04 25.76
CA LYS A 674 -11.85 -2.27 24.90
C LYS A 674 -11.50 -2.25 23.40
N PHE A 675 -10.22 -2.16 23.02
CA PHE A 675 -9.83 -1.99 21.61
C PHE A 675 -10.31 -3.13 20.71
N GLU A 676 -10.54 -4.32 21.26
CA GLU A 676 -11.14 -5.42 20.50
C GLU A 676 -12.44 -5.00 19.79
N TYR A 677 -13.30 -4.23 20.45
CA TYR A 677 -14.57 -3.77 19.87
C TYR A 677 -14.33 -2.87 18.65
N THR A 678 -13.42 -1.91 18.79
CA THR A 678 -13.02 -1.00 17.71
C THR A 678 -12.33 -1.73 16.56
N LEU A 679 -11.45 -2.69 16.87
CA LEU A 679 -10.78 -3.50 15.86
C LEU A 679 -11.79 -4.35 15.06
N LYS A 680 -12.78 -4.94 15.73
CA LYS A 680 -13.90 -5.62 15.08
C LYS A 680 -14.72 -4.67 14.19
N GLY A 681 -15.05 -3.48 14.69
CA GLY A 681 -15.76 -2.45 13.93
C GLY A 681 -15.04 -1.99 12.67
N ASN A 682 -13.73 -1.81 12.77
CA ASN A 682 -12.91 -1.44 11.62
C ASN A 682 -12.75 -2.58 10.59
N ALA A 683 -12.88 -3.84 10.98
CA ALA A 683 -12.72 -4.99 10.08
C ALA A 683 -14.04 -5.53 9.50
N GLU A 684 -15.14 -5.51 10.25
CA GLU A 684 -16.42 -6.12 9.84
C GLU A 684 -17.34 -5.18 9.05
N ASN A 685 -17.11 -3.86 9.08
CA ASN A 685 -17.97 -2.89 8.42
C ASN A 685 -18.09 -3.12 6.89
N GLY A 686 -19.04 -2.43 6.25
CA GLY A 686 -19.35 -2.64 4.83
C GLY A 686 -18.22 -2.32 3.83
N TYR A 687 -17.13 -1.67 4.26
CA TYR A 687 -16.00 -1.28 3.42
C TYR A 687 -14.78 -2.20 3.61
N CYS A 688 -14.41 -2.47 4.87
CA CYS A 688 -13.10 -3.06 5.22
C CYS A 688 -13.06 -4.60 5.35
N ARG A 689 -14.13 -5.28 4.92
CA ARG A 689 -14.19 -6.75 5.00
C ARG A 689 -13.11 -7.35 4.10
N ALA A 690 -12.15 -8.06 4.71
CA ALA A 690 -10.99 -8.62 4.04
C ALA A 690 -10.82 -10.13 4.34
N TYR A 691 -9.68 -10.69 3.93
CA TYR A 691 -9.30 -12.09 4.16
C TYR A 691 -8.85 -12.34 5.61
N ILE A 692 -9.82 -12.39 6.51
CA ILE A 692 -9.61 -12.52 7.94
C ILE A 692 -10.27 -13.81 8.42
N THR A 693 -9.53 -14.64 9.14
CA THR A 693 -10.01 -15.95 9.61
C THR A 693 -11.31 -15.83 10.41
N GLU A 694 -11.34 -14.94 11.40
CA GLU A 694 -12.49 -14.72 12.28
C GLU A 694 -13.71 -14.16 11.54
N LEU A 695 -13.49 -13.34 10.49
CA LEU A 695 -14.61 -12.88 9.66
C LEU A 695 -15.15 -14.01 8.79
N VAL A 696 -14.29 -14.87 8.24
CA VAL A 696 -14.75 -16.02 7.45
C VAL A 696 -15.60 -16.95 8.32
N THR A 697 -15.14 -17.27 9.53
CA THR A 697 -15.81 -18.24 10.41
C THR A 697 -17.08 -17.71 11.04
N ASP A 698 -17.05 -16.48 11.57
CA ASP A 698 -18.11 -15.95 12.44
C ASP A 698 -18.98 -14.89 11.74
N VAL A 699 -18.65 -14.47 10.51
CA VAL A 699 -19.46 -13.51 9.73
C VAL A 699 -19.84 -14.08 8.35
N TYR A 700 -18.88 -14.35 7.48
CA TYR A 700 -19.16 -14.67 6.07
C TYR A 700 -19.83 -16.04 5.90
N LEU A 701 -19.41 -17.06 6.65
CA LEU A 701 -20.06 -18.38 6.62
C LEU A 701 -21.51 -18.32 7.15
N PRO A 702 -21.80 -17.71 8.32
CA PRO A 702 -23.17 -17.51 8.76
C PRO A 702 -24.04 -16.72 7.77
N GLU A 703 -23.50 -15.65 7.18
CA GLU A 703 -24.21 -14.88 6.14
C GLU A 703 -24.48 -15.73 4.89
N MET A 704 -23.49 -16.51 4.43
CA MET A 704 -23.64 -17.44 3.30
C MET A 704 -24.68 -18.53 3.61
N ASP A 705 -24.73 -19.05 4.84
CA ASP A 705 -25.73 -20.03 5.27
C ASP A 705 -27.15 -19.43 5.29
N ALA A 706 -27.29 -18.17 5.69
CA ALA A 706 -28.56 -17.44 5.62
C ALA A 706 -29.02 -17.24 4.16
N VAL A 707 -28.12 -16.78 3.28
CA VAL A 707 -28.38 -16.69 1.83
C VAL A 707 -28.79 -18.04 1.26
N ALA A 708 -28.07 -19.10 1.62
CA ALA A 708 -28.35 -20.44 1.14
C ALA A 708 -29.75 -20.94 1.57
N GLY A 709 -30.20 -20.56 2.77
CA GLY A 709 -31.55 -20.81 3.25
C GLY A 709 -32.61 -20.13 2.39
N GLU A 710 -32.42 -18.86 2.06
CA GLU A 710 -33.37 -18.09 1.25
C GLU A 710 -33.41 -18.58 -0.21
N ILE A 711 -32.27 -18.88 -0.83
CA ILE A 711 -32.21 -19.48 -2.18
C ILE A 711 -32.95 -20.83 -2.20
N ARG A 712 -32.75 -21.69 -1.19
CA ARG A 712 -33.47 -22.98 -1.10
C ARG A 712 -34.98 -22.80 -1.02
N LYS A 713 -35.46 -21.85 -0.21
CA LYS A 713 -36.89 -21.52 -0.11
C LYS A 713 -37.43 -20.99 -1.44
N TYR A 714 -36.67 -20.12 -2.10
CA TYR A 714 -37.00 -19.53 -3.39
C TYR A 714 -37.19 -20.60 -4.48
N LEU A 715 -36.23 -21.50 -4.64
CA LEU A 715 -36.27 -22.59 -5.62
C LEU A 715 -37.38 -23.60 -5.32
N LYS A 716 -37.53 -24.01 -4.05
CA LYS A 716 -38.60 -24.95 -3.64
C LYS A 716 -40.00 -24.39 -3.89
N ALA A 717 -40.18 -23.08 -3.75
CA ALA A 717 -41.45 -22.42 -4.03
C ALA A 717 -41.74 -22.28 -5.54
N GLY A 718 -40.82 -22.68 -6.43
CA GLY A 718 -41.01 -22.56 -7.88
C GLY A 718 -41.11 -21.13 -8.39
N LYS A 719 -40.70 -20.14 -7.58
CA LYS A 719 -40.81 -18.72 -7.95
C LYS A 719 -39.88 -18.41 -9.12
N ARG A 720 -40.38 -17.70 -10.12
CA ARG A 720 -39.64 -17.26 -11.32
C ARG A 720 -39.52 -15.73 -11.37
N VAL A 721 -39.41 -15.11 -10.21
CA VAL A 721 -39.33 -13.64 -10.04
C VAL A 721 -38.11 -13.29 -9.22
N ARG A 722 -37.46 -12.16 -9.51
CA ARG A 722 -36.22 -11.78 -8.80
C ARG A 722 -36.48 -11.66 -7.29
N MET A 723 -35.56 -12.20 -6.48
CA MET A 723 -35.60 -12.02 -5.03
C MET A 723 -35.46 -10.53 -4.70
N ASN A 724 -36.36 -9.99 -3.87
CA ASN A 724 -36.45 -8.56 -3.61
C ASN A 724 -36.47 -8.27 -2.10
N TYR A 725 -35.29 -8.28 -1.48
CA TYR A 725 -35.13 -7.96 -0.06
C TYR A 725 -34.82 -6.48 0.10
N THR A 726 -35.64 -5.78 0.89
CA THR A 726 -35.37 -4.38 1.26
C THR A 726 -34.10 -4.28 2.13
N GLU A 727 -33.48 -3.10 2.18
CA GLU A 727 -32.33 -2.85 3.07
C GLU A 727 -32.65 -3.22 4.52
N GLU A 728 -33.85 -2.91 4.98
CA GLU A 728 -34.35 -3.25 6.32
C GLU A 728 -34.36 -4.77 6.57
N LYS A 729 -34.80 -5.56 5.58
CA LYS A 729 -34.80 -7.02 5.68
C LYS A 729 -33.39 -7.58 5.71
N LEU A 730 -32.48 -7.05 4.88
CA LEU A 730 -31.09 -7.47 4.92
C LEU A 730 -30.42 -7.09 6.23
N ALA A 731 -30.67 -5.89 6.74
CA ALA A 731 -30.17 -5.44 8.04
C ALA A 731 -30.70 -6.34 9.18
N ALA A 732 -31.97 -6.76 9.11
CA ALA A 732 -32.55 -7.70 10.07
C ALA A 732 -31.92 -9.10 10.00
N MET A 733 -31.46 -9.55 8.82
CA MET A 733 -30.72 -10.81 8.65
C MET A 733 -29.25 -10.70 9.10
N GLN A 734 -28.61 -9.56 8.84
CA GLN A 734 -27.21 -9.31 9.20
C GLN A 734 -27.05 -9.10 10.71
N LYS A 735 -28.01 -8.43 11.36
CA LYS A 735 -27.93 -8.02 12.77
C LYS A 735 -27.63 -9.20 13.72
N PRO A 736 -28.32 -10.36 13.65
CA PRO A 736 -27.99 -11.49 14.52
C PRO A 736 -26.57 -12.03 14.34
N VAL A 737 -26.06 -12.04 13.10
CA VAL A 737 -24.68 -12.48 12.79
C VAL A 737 -23.69 -11.49 13.39
N ALA A 738 -23.87 -10.19 13.12
CA ALA A 738 -23.01 -9.14 13.69
C ALA A 738 -23.05 -9.18 15.22
N ASP A 739 -24.23 -9.21 15.84
CA ASP A 739 -24.36 -9.23 17.30
C ASP A 739 -23.77 -10.52 17.93
N ALA A 740 -23.74 -11.65 17.21
CA ALA A 740 -22.98 -12.83 17.65
C ALA A 740 -21.47 -12.59 17.58
N PHE A 741 -20.97 -12.01 16.49
CA PHE A 741 -19.55 -11.66 16.32
C PHE A 741 -19.03 -10.68 17.39
N TYR A 742 -19.82 -9.66 17.73
CA TYR A 742 -19.41 -8.70 18.77
C TYR A 742 -19.47 -9.31 20.19
N ARG A 743 -20.41 -10.23 20.47
CA ARG A 743 -20.53 -10.87 21.79
C ARG A 743 -19.42 -11.87 22.09
N LYS A 744 -18.95 -12.61 21.10
CA LYS A 744 -17.93 -13.65 21.27
C LYS A 744 -16.52 -13.02 21.23
N PRO A 745 -15.69 -13.12 22.28
CA PRO A 745 -14.34 -12.56 22.29
C PRO A 745 -13.45 -13.09 21.15
N LEU A 746 -12.52 -12.28 20.62
CA LEU A 746 -11.56 -12.72 19.59
C LEU A 746 -10.73 -13.92 20.07
N ALA A 747 -10.42 -14.01 21.37
CA ALA A 747 -9.71 -15.15 21.94
C ALA A 747 -10.47 -16.48 21.76
N GLU A 748 -11.80 -16.46 21.75
CA GLU A 748 -12.65 -17.64 21.51
C GLU A 748 -12.87 -17.93 20.02
N MET A 749 -12.60 -16.95 19.15
CA MET A 749 -12.58 -17.12 17.68
C MET A 749 -11.20 -17.50 17.15
N ALA A 750 -10.17 -17.36 17.98
CA ALA A 750 -8.78 -17.53 17.59
C ALA A 750 -8.57 -18.89 16.91
N PRO A 751 -7.97 -18.93 15.71
CA PRO A 751 -7.76 -20.19 15.02
C PRO A 751 -6.76 -21.07 15.75
N ASP A 752 -6.97 -22.40 15.71
CA ASP A 752 -5.91 -23.36 16.04
C ASP A 752 -4.88 -23.40 14.90
N ARG A 753 -3.94 -22.46 14.96
CA ARG A 753 -2.91 -22.28 13.94
C ARG A 753 -2.03 -23.51 13.76
N LYS A 754 -1.68 -24.20 14.86
CA LYS A 754 -0.81 -25.39 14.78
C LYS A 754 -1.50 -26.49 14.01
N ARG A 755 -2.79 -26.72 14.29
CA ARG A 755 -3.62 -27.67 13.55
C ARG A 755 -3.81 -27.25 12.10
N ALA A 756 -4.15 -26.00 11.84
CA ALA A 756 -4.37 -25.49 10.49
C ALA A 756 -3.10 -25.61 9.62
N PHE A 757 -1.94 -25.21 10.15
CA PHE A 757 -0.65 -25.33 9.47
C PHE A 757 -0.27 -26.81 9.21
N ALA A 758 -0.49 -27.69 10.18
CA ALA A 758 -0.26 -29.13 10.00
C ALA A 758 -1.15 -29.73 8.91
N ASN A 759 -2.39 -29.27 8.80
CA ASN A 759 -3.37 -29.75 7.82
C ASN A 759 -3.31 -29.03 6.47
N LEU A 760 -2.42 -28.03 6.30
CA LEU A 760 -2.44 -27.12 5.16
C LEU A 760 -2.40 -27.83 3.79
N SER A 761 -1.58 -28.88 3.63
CA SER A 761 -1.58 -29.68 2.39
C SER A 761 -2.94 -30.33 2.12
N ALA A 762 -3.55 -30.95 3.14
CA ALA A 762 -4.86 -31.57 2.97
C ALA A 762 -5.95 -30.54 2.67
N THR A 763 -5.86 -29.34 3.24
CA THR A 763 -6.75 -28.22 2.92
C THR A 763 -6.60 -27.80 1.45
N LEU A 764 -5.37 -27.65 0.96
CA LEU A 764 -5.09 -27.30 -0.44
C LEU A 764 -5.54 -28.39 -1.42
N GLU A 765 -5.34 -29.67 -1.11
CA GLU A 765 -5.87 -30.77 -1.93
C GLU A 765 -7.40 -30.75 -2.03
N LYS A 766 -8.09 -30.47 -0.91
CA LYS A 766 -9.55 -30.28 -0.92
C LYS A 766 -9.96 -29.06 -1.73
N MET A 767 -9.20 -27.97 -1.67
CA MET A 767 -9.44 -26.80 -2.53
C MET A 767 -9.29 -27.14 -4.01
N ALA A 768 -8.30 -27.97 -4.38
CA ALA A 768 -8.15 -28.41 -5.76
C ALA A 768 -9.40 -29.15 -6.25
N VAL A 769 -9.87 -30.13 -5.47
CA VAL A 769 -11.06 -30.93 -5.79
C VAL A 769 -12.33 -30.08 -5.87
N GLU A 770 -12.54 -29.16 -4.93
CA GLU A 770 -13.72 -28.29 -4.98
C GLU A 770 -13.63 -27.26 -6.11
N SER A 771 -12.43 -26.81 -6.47
CA SER A 771 -12.23 -25.93 -7.63
C SER A 771 -12.65 -26.62 -8.94
N GLU A 772 -12.27 -27.89 -9.15
CA GLU A 772 -12.68 -28.66 -10.32
C GLU A 772 -14.21 -28.75 -10.46
N LYS A 773 -14.91 -28.92 -9.34
CA LYS A 773 -16.38 -29.01 -9.32
C LYS A 773 -17.03 -27.65 -9.59
N ILE A 774 -16.48 -26.57 -9.03
CA ILE A 774 -16.98 -25.20 -9.29
C ILE A 774 -16.78 -24.83 -10.77
N ILE A 775 -15.65 -25.21 -11.35
CA ILE A 775 -15.29 -24.87 -12.74
C ILE A 775 -16.08 -25.70 -13.75
N SER A 776 -16.20 -27.02 -13.54
CA SER A 776 -16.71 -27.98 -14.54
C SER A 776 -18.22 -27.93 -14.79
N GLN A 777 -19.01 -27.29 -13.93
CA GLN A 777 -20.44 -27.12 -14.16
C GLN A 777 -20.71 -26.17 -15.34
N GLN A 778 -20.87 -26.70 -16.55
CA GLN A 778 -21.37 -25.95 -17.71
C GLN A 778 -22.88 -26.11 -17.85
#